data_AF-A0A929DKP1-F1
#
_entry.id   AF-A0A929DKP1-F1
#
_cell.length_a   1.000
_cell.length_b   1.000
_cell.length_c   1.000
_cell.angle_alpha   90.00
_cell.angle_beta   90.00
_cell.angle_gamma   90.00
#
_symmetry.space_group_name_H-M   'P 1'
#
loop_
_entity.id
_entity.type
_entity.pdbx_description
1 polymer ?
#
loop_
_entity_poly.entity_id
_entity_poly.type
_entity_poly.pdbx_seq_one_letter_code
_entity_poly.pdbx_strand_id
1 'polypeptide(L)'
;MRKKTVVLTLVFSLLAILKVYSQEEVVVEWSGKVQWGGKAEIAYETGFMHNLMKDPDGGISLFNMELIENDSPGAGFSEKGDTSDTIWGKFRGKKIFHIKNHRTHKAWLVIYTVHQGKHPLKFKVNGHESQFDNWNLDKNIEVYRWTEFPAEWLKQGDNIVEFFCSDAENEEDGWELYLSRADEFENGGGDPKDVGETSFKSFNGGKSWQQNSFGADQKTKAEYTVRLSLDRYVQKGWLATPVIDLWRGAAKDFIVPISEIQNVTISIEADIPQGTAVKYYFRKGSEMSPFGDDWEDYTYIGTGSKLLFNIKQSDLRRRYIQIKAELATNDPLNSPVIKVVEVTSQLLRRVLDHKNIVVVSSENPVIKYSSINWEWEKWDRPEFQELRDRESLDEVISGCRTGFEAQVKLLDYVTKRWRHAVPVPGYPGLDALSILKRLDNMGAGGFCLTFNNTLGGMCLAYGWQARHVNIVAHEVVEVWDDEYGKWIFMDADYMNNYNYDNKTAEPLNLLELHQKYLDVYFPDRPIDWMMDMISPYPELPEDPPVRNGSLIHHKGIRLSGFSQAAFMRMIPRNNWYEKPFPRPLNHGTSWWPWDGYINWYDERTPPKRQYSWHTDRPRDMWQDLNLVHVDGTTGFGNDRIFLRFETYTPNFSHFEINLDDTGWKKIGGDRYSWLLVPGRNRLQVRAVNKFDVKGKPSCFVVNHGNAPLGEY
;
A
#
# COMPACT_ATOMS: atom_id res chain seq x y z
N MET A 1 5.30 100.91 50.73
CA MET A 1 6.23 100.13 51.58
C MET A 1 5.39 99.40 52.62
N ARG A 2 5.34 98.08 52.80
CA ARG A 2 6.11 96.91 52.34
C ARG A 2 5.13 95.80 51.89
N LYS A 3 5.53 94.99 50.91
CA LYS A 3 4.79 93.86 50.30
C LYS A 3 5.40 92.51 50.71
N LYS A 4 4.54 91.48 50.70
CA LYS A 4 4.78 90.02 50.71
C LYS A 4 5.63 89.54 49.52
N THR A 5 6.26 88.35 49.62
CA THR A 5 6.43 87.23 48.63
C THR A 5 7.42 86.18 49.23
N VAL A 6 6.99 84.95 49.61
CA VAL A 6 7.10 83.61 48.93
C VAL A 6 8.52 83.16 48.55
N VAL A 7 8.97 81.99 49.05
CA VAL A 7 9.66 80.92 48.27
C VAL A 7 9.46 79.55 48.97
N LEU A 8 8.79 78.63 48.28
CA LEU A 8 8.71 77.19 48.57
C LEU A 8 9.49 76.50 47.44
N THR A 9 10.63 75.87 47.73
CA THR A 9 11.42 75.14 46.72
C THR A 9 12.10 73.95 47.38
N LEU A 10 11.41 72.81 47.46
CA LEU A 10 11.98 71.52 47.89
C LEU A 10 11.04 70.34 47.58
N VAL A 11 10.51 70.23 46.35
CA VAL A 11 9.79 69.00 45.89
C VAL A 11 10.03 68.67 44.41
N PHE A 12 11.04 69.23 43.74
CA PHE A 12 11.22 69.03 42.27
C PHE A 12 12.42 68.16 41.85
N SER A 13 13.04 67.40 42.76
CA SER A 13 14.28 66.65 42.44
C SER A 13 14.21 65.13 42.64
N LEU A 14 13.03 64.55 42.91
CA LEU A 14 12.89 63.08 43.04
C LEU A 14 11.98 62.41 42.00
N LEU A 15 11.35 63.17 41.10
CA LEU A 15 10.45 62.64 40.05
C LEU A 15 11.09 62.58 38.65
N ALA A 16 12.38 62.92 38.52
CA ALA A 16 13.10 62.93 37.25
C ALA A 16 14.20 61.84 37.14
N ILE A 17 14.38 60.97 38.14
CA ILE A 17 15.39 59.88 38.15
C ILE A 17 14.73 58.49 38.28
N LEU A 18 13.42 58.37 38.03
CA LEU A 18 12.69 57.10 37.92
C LEU A 18 12.12 56.86 36.51
N LYS A 19 12.65 57.55 35.49
CA LYS A 19 12.23 57.42 34.10
C LYS A 19 13.39 57.03 33.17
N VAL A 20 14.26 56.14 33.66
CA VAL A 20 15.29 55.46 32.88
C VAL A 20 15.13 53.97 33.13
N TYR A 21 14.91 53.21 32.06
CA TYR A 21 14.55 51.79 31.98
C TYR A 21 13.10 51.39 32.30
N SER A 22 12.14 51.95 31.56
CA SER A 22 11.20 51.07 30.89
C SER A 22 11.38 51.30 29.39
N GLN A 23 12.39 50.66 28.80
CA GLN A 23 12.17 50.26 27.41
C GLN A 23 10.96 49.34 27.49
N GLU A 24 9.81 49.82 27.04
CA GLU A 24 8.84 48.90 26.47
C GLU A 24 9.64 48.18 25.38
N GLU A 25 10.14 46.98 25.71
CA GLU A 25 10.58 46.05 24.69
C GLU A 25 9.39 45.96 23.75
N VAL A 26 9.53 46.55 22.56
CA VAL A 26 8.62 46.29 21.47
C VAL A 26 8.81 44.81 21.22
N VAL A 27 7.98 43.98 21.84
CA VAL A 27 7.89 42.56 21.53
C VAL A 27 7.44 42.57 20.07
N VAL A 28 8.37 42.34 19.15
CA VAL A 28 8.05 42.26 17.75
C VAL A 28 7.33 40.94 17.56
N GLU A 29 6.01 41.00 17.67
CA GLU A 29 5.14 39.85 17.47
C GLU A 29 4.81 39.72 15.99
N TRP A 30 5.01 38.53 15.42
CA TRP A 30 4.44 38.21 14.12
C TRP A 30 3.09 37.53 14.34
N SER A 31 2.06 38.00 13.64
CA SER A 31 0.77 37.32 13.55
C SER A 31 0.51 36.94 12.09
N GLY A 32 0.03 35.72 11.88
CA GLY A 32 -0.24 35.24 10.54
C GLY A 32 -1.09 33.99 10.51
N LYS A 33 -1.33 33.50 9.30
CA LYS A 33 -2.12 32.30 9.05
C LYS A 33 -1.29 31.32 8.23
N VAL A 34 -1.38 30.05 8.59
CA VAL A 34 -0.91 28.94 7.76
C VAL A 34 -2.11 28.06 7.42
N GLN A 35 -2.05 27.44 6.24
CA GLN A 35 -3.14 26.62 5.72
C GLN A 35 -2.58 25.30 5.21
N TRP A 36 -3.29 24.21 5.46
CA TRP A 36 -3.09 22.91 4.86
C TRP A 36 -4.39 22.43 4.21
N GLY A 37 -4.29 21.69 3.11
CA GLY A 37 -5.43 21.07 2.43
C GLY A 37 -5.94 21.86 1.23
N GLY A 38 -7.23 21.73 0.93
CA GLY A 38 -7.87 22.17 -0.30
C GLY A 38 -8.73 21.05 -0.85
N LYS A 39 -8.55 20.71 -2.14
CA LYS A 39 -9.17 19.56 -2.79
C LYS A 39 -8.96 18.27 -1.97
N ALA A 40 -10.01 17.47 -1.79
CA ALA A 40 -9.98 16.25 -0.97
C ALA A 40 -8.96 15.21 -1.49
N GLU A 41 -8.62 15.25 -2.78
CA GLU A 41 -7.59 14.47 -3.42
C GLU A 41 -6.22 14.66 -2.76
N ILE A 42 -5.93 15.83 -2.17
CA ILE A 42 -4.70 16.03 -1.38
C ILE A 42 -4.70 15.08 -0.18
N ALA A 43 -5.81 14.98 0.55
CA ALA A 43 -5.93 14.08 1.69
C ALA A 43 -5.90 12.60 1.24
N TYR A 44 -6.48 12.30 0.09
CA TYR A 44 -6.39 10.97 -0.52
C TYR A 44 -4.95 10.61 -0.86
N GLU A 45 -4.21 11.44 -1.58
CA GLU A 45 -2.84 11.12 -2.00
C GLU A 45 -1.84 11.11 -0.86
N THR A 46 -2.04 11.95 0.16
CA THR A 46 -1.05 12.17 1.22
C THR A 46 -1.41 11.57 2.56
N GLY A 47 -2.67 11.15 2.76
CA GLY A 47 -3.18 10.62 4.02
C GLY A 47 -3.38 9.13 4.01
N PHE A 48 -4.55 8.69 4.50
CA PHE A 48 -4.93 7.30 4.69
C PHE A 48 -6.35 7.07 4.18
N MET A 49 -6.64 5.90 3.64
CA MET A 49 -8.01 5.55 3.24
C MET A 49 -8.31 4.07 3.39
N HIS A 50 -9.61 3.76 3.39
CA HIS A 50 -10.11 2.41 3.24
C HIS A 50 -11.39 2.42 2.41
N ASN A 51 -11.44 1.57 1.37
CA ASN A 51 -12.61 1.40 0.50
C ASN A 51 -13.09 2.70 -0.18
N LEU A 52 -12.16 3.55 -0.59
CA LEU A 52 -12.42 4.80 -1.29
C LEU A 52 -11.72 4.82 -2.65
N MET A 53 -12.16 5.73 -3.52
CA MET A 53 -11.52 6.05 -4.80
C MET A 53 -11.67 7.54 -5.13
N LYS A 54 -10.93 8.00 -6.13
CA LYS A 54 -11.20 9.29 -6.78
C LYS A 54 -12.52 9.21 -7.52
N ASP A 55 -13.37 10.21 -7.29
CA ASP A 55 -14.64 10.35 -7.98
C ASP A 55 -14.42 10.91 -9.40
N PRO A 56 -15.11 10.39 -10.43
CA PRO A 56 -14.97 10.90 -11.80
C PRO A 56 -15.28 12.39 -11.95
N ASP A 57 -16.17 12.94 -11.11
CA ASP A 57 -16.54 14.36 -11.09
C ASP A 57 -15.70 15.16 -10.05
N GLY A 58 -14.57 14.62 -9.63
CA GLY A 58 -13.64 15.19 -8.66
C GLY A 58 -14.03 14.94 -7.20
N GLY A 59 -13.05 14.97 -6.29
CA GLY A 59 -13.22 14.59 -4.89
C GLY A 59 -13.11 13.07 -4.68
N ILE A 60 -13.52 12.60 -3.50
CA ILE A 60 -13.29 11.22 -3.03
C ILE A 60 -14.61 10.57 -2.64
N SER A 61 -14.90 9.43 -3.25
CA SER A 61 -16.11 8.63 -3.05
C SER A 61 -15.79 7.21 -2.56
N LEU A 62 -16.81 6.45 -2.19
CA LEU A 62 -16.70 5.03 -1.88
C LEU A 62 -16.21 4.27 -3.12
N PHE A 63 -15.50 3.16 -2.93
CA PHE A 63 -15.11 2.31 -4.04
C PHE A 63 -16.36 1.75 -4.75
N ASN A 64 -16.38 1.78 -6.09
CA ASN A 64 -17.59 1.57 -6.90
C ASN A 64 -17.74 0.16 -7.49
N MET A 65 -17.02 -0.82 -6.94
CA MET A 65 -17.14 -2.23 -7.31
C MET A 65 -17.23 -3.08 -6.05
N GLU A 66 -18.24 -3.96 -5.99
CA GLU A 66 -18.40 -4.94 -4.92
C GLU A 66 -18.32 -6.35 -5.49
N LEU A 67 -17.45 -7.18 -4.90
CA LEU A 67 -17.37 -8.60 -5.19
C LEU A 67 -18.14 -9.40 -4.14
N ILE A 68 -19.02 -10.28 -4.58
CA ILE A 68 -19.74 -11.24 -3.74
C ILE A 68 -19.18 -12.63 -4.01
N GLU A 69 -18.55 -13.20 -3.00
CA GLU A 69 -17.88 -14.50 -3.05
C GLU A 69 -17.90 -15.17 -1.67
N ASN A 70 -17.62 -16.48 -1.65
CA ASN A 70 -17.51 -17.29 -0.43
C ASN A 70 -16.57 -18.50 -0.63
N ASP A 71 -15.67 -18.39 -1.61
CA ASP A 71 -14.89 -19.50 -2.15
C ASP A 71 -13.38 -19.26 -2.02
N SER A 72 -12.96 -18.00 -1.97
CA SER A 72 -11.56 -17.55 -2.01
C SER A 72 -10.60 -18.31 -1.09
N PRO A 73 -10.89 -18.54 0.21
CA PRO A 73 -9.92 -19.16 1.12
C PRO A 73 -9.50 -20.58 0.74
N GLY A 74 -10.42 -21.36 0.16
CA GLY A 74 -10.14 -22.73 -0.29
C GLY A 74 -9.86 -22.83 -1.79
N ALA A 75 -9.88 -21.72 -2.53
CA ALA A 75 -9.77 -21.71 -3.98
C ALA A 75 -8.32 -21.93 -4.43
N GLY A 76 -8.12 -22.81 -5.41
CA GLY A 76 -6.82 -23.09 -6.02
C GLY A 76 -6.66 -24.57 -6.34
N PHE A 77 -5.41 -25.01 -6.45
CA PHE A 77 -5.07 -26.42 -6.67
C PHE A 77 -4.95 -27.14 -5.31
N SER A 78 -5.76 -28.17 -5.05
CA SER A 78 -5.64 -28.98 -3.82
C SER A 78 -4.90 -30.29 -4.06
N GLU A 79 -3.98 -30.64 -3.15
CA GLU A 79 -3.35 -31.97 -3.12
C GLU A 79 -4.18 -33.00 -2.33
N LYS A 80 -5.27 -32.58 -1.66
CA LYS A 80 -6.11 -33.42 -0.80
C LYS A 80 -7.22 -34.16 -1.55
N GLY A 81 -7.47 -33.83 -2.82
CA GLY A 81 -8.52 -34.46 -3.61
C GLY A 81 -9.02 -33.59 -4.75
N ASP A 82 -10.31 -33.68 -5.05
CA ASP A 82 -10.91 -33.02 -6.20
C ASP A 82 -10.75 -31.49 -6.13
N THR A 83 -10.08 -30.93 -7.12
CA THR A 83 -9.79 -29.49 -7.22
C THR A 83 -10.71 -28.78 -8.21
N SER A 84 -11.51 -29.55 -8.95
CA SER A 84 -12.30 -29.07 -10.07
C SER A 84 -13.53 -29.94 -10.31
N ASP A 85 -14.47 -29.39 -11.09
CA ASP A 85 -15.66 -30.11 -11.57
C ASP A 85 -15.95 -29.76 -13.03
N THR A 86 -16.28 -30.77 -13.85
CA THR A 86 -16.56 -30.58 -15.27
C THR A 86 -18.04 -30.43 -15.59
N ILE A 87 -18.36 -29.43 -16.40
CA ILE A 87 -19.70 -29.03 -16.85
C ILE A 87 -19.85 -29.30 -18.35
N TRP A 88 -20.65 -30.31 -18.69
CA TRP A 88 -20.87 -30.76 -20.07
C TRP A 88 -22.17 -31.58 -20.21
N GLY A 89 -22.76 -31.60 -21.40
CA GLY A 89 -23.96 -32.37 -21.73
C GLY A 89 -25.08 -32.22 -20.69
N LYS A 90 -25.33 -33.30 -19.93
CA LYS A 90 -26.37 -33.33 -18.89
C LYS A 90 -25.90 -32.84 -17.51
N PHE A 91 -24.59 -32.70 -17.29
CA PHE A 91 -24.03 -32.27 -16.02
C PHE A 91 -24.07 -30.74 -15.93
N ARG A 92 -24.63 -30.22 -14.83
CA ARG A 92 -24.81 -28.78 -14.61
C ARG A 92 -24.36 -28.40 -13.21
N GLY A 93 -23.88 -27.18 -13.05
CA GLY A 93 -23.59 -26.61 -11.75
C GLY A 93 -24.58 -25.52 -11.38
N LYS A 94 -24.70 -25.27 -10.09
CA LYS A 94 -25.54 -24.20 -9.54
C LYS A 94 -24.85 -23.60 -8.32
N LYS A 95 -24.79 -22.28 -8.26
CA LYS A 95 -24.33 -21.51 -7.11
C LYS A 95 -25.43 -20.55 -6.63
N ILE A 96 -25.56 -20.38 -5.33
CA ILE A 96 -26.53 -19.46 -4.72
C ILE A 96 -25.78 -18.27 -4.11
N PHE A 97 -26.13 -17.06 -4.52
CA PHE A 97 -25.60 -15.82 -3.95
C PHE A 97 -26.65 -15.13 -3.09
N HIS A 98 -26.34 -14.91 -1.82
CA HIS A 98 -27.22 -14.16 -0.93
C HIS A 98 -26.93 -12.66 -1.01
N ILE A 99 -27.86 -11.88 -1.56
CA ILE A 99 -27.69 -10.45 -1.83
C ILE A 99 -28.67 -9.63 -1.00
N LYS A 100 -28.16 -8.87 -0.02
CA LYS A 100 -29.00 -8.05 0.88
C LYS A 100 -29.71 -6.88 0.16
N ASN A 101 -29.04 -6.28 -0.82
CA ASN A 101 -29.60 -5.23 -1.68
C ASN A 101 -29.21 -5.57 -3.11
N HIS A 102 -30.15 -5.77 -4.02
CA HIS A 102 -29.86 -6.23 -5.39
C HIS A 102 -29.53 -5.10 -6.37
N ARG A 103 -29.73 -3.84 -5.97
CA ARG A 103 -29.48 -2.70 -6.85
C ARG A 103 -28.00 -2.62 -7.22
N THR A 104 -27.73 -2.40 -8.50
CA THR A 104 -26.41 -2.21 -9.10
C THR A 104 -26.56 -1.53 -10.45
N HIS A 105 -25.52 -0.84 -10.94
CA HIS A 105 -25.53 -0.31 -12.31
C HIS A 105 -25.31 -1.42 -13.35
N LYS A 106 -24.41 -2.35 -13.05
CA LYS A 106 -24.11 -3.53 -13.88
C LYS A 106 -23.83 -4.75 -13.01
N ALA A 107 -24.02 -5.93 -13.57
CA ALA A 107 -23.76 -7.19 -12.90
C ALA A 107 -22.94 -8.11 -13.81
N TRP A 108 -21.95 -8.78 -13.22
CA TRP A 108 -20.99 -9.61 -13.93
C TRP A 108 -20.83 -10.96 -13.25
N LEU A 109 -21.02 -12.04 -14.02
CA LEU A 109 -20.71 -13.38 -13.55
C LEU A 109 -19.23 -13.65 -13.81
N VAL A 110 -18.48 -14.02 -12.78
CA VAL A 110 -17.04 -14.32 -12.85
C VAL A 110 -16.85 -15.81 -12.58
N ILE A 111 -16.08 -16.50 -13.43
CA ILE A 111 -15.77 -17.93 -13.27
C ILE A 111 -14.26 -18.15 -13.39
N TYR A 112 -13.75 -19.07 -12.58
CA TYR A 112 -12.38 -19.57 -12.71
C TYR A 112 -12.39 -20.97 -13.33
N THR A 113 -11.55 -21.18 -14.34
CA THR A 113 -11.50 -22.42 -15.12
C THR A 113 -10.16 -23.10 -14.98
N VAL A 114 -10.13 -24.42 -14.81
CA VAL A 114 -8.93 -25.23 -15.07
C VAL A 114 -8.76 -25.41 -16.57
N HIS A 115 -9.86 -25.78 -17.23
CA HIS A 115 -9.95 -25.98 -18.66
C HIS A 115 -11.17 -25.26 -19.22
N GLN A 116 -10.99 -24.55 -20.32
CA GLN A 116 -12.07 -23.89 -21.04
C GLN A 116 -12.57 -24.79 -22.17
N GLY A 117 -13.89 -25.02 -22.20
CA GLY A 117 -14.51 -25.90 -23.20
C GLY A 117 -14.56 -25.33 -24.62
N LYS A 118 -14.98 -26.19 -25.57
CA LYS A 118 -15.08 -25.87 -27.01
C LYS A 118 -16.42 -25.28 -27.43
N HIS A 119 -17.37 -25.23 -26.51
CA HIS A 119 -18.69 -24.63 -26.72
C HIS A 119 -18.93 -23.53 -25.67
N PRO A 120 -19.80 -22.55 -25.94
CA PRO A 120 -20.13 -21.52 -24.95
C PRO A 120 -20.65 -22.15 -23.64
N LEU A 121 -20.14 -21.69 -22.50
CA LEU A 121 -20.77 -21.95 -21.22
C LEU A 121 -22.02 -21.08 -21.12
N LYS A 122 -23.18 -21.71 -21.00
CA LYS A 122 -24.46 -21.02 -20.80
C LYS A 122 -24.72 -20.91 -19.30
N PHE A 123 -25.42 -19.87 -18.89
CA PHE A 123 -25.83 -19.68 -17.50
C PHE A 123 -27.23 -19.11 -17.39
N LYS A 124 -27.86 -19.37 -16.24
CA LYS A 124 -29.14 -18.76 -15.85
C LYS A 124 -29.01 -18.02 -14.54
N VAL A 125 -29.47 -16.78 -14.48
CA VAL A 125 -29.64 -16.04 -13.23
C VAL A 125 -31.13 -15.89 -12.97
N ASN A 126 -31.62 -16.49 -11.87
CA ASN A 126 -33.04 -16.48 -11.51
C ASN A 126 -33.99 -16.88 -12.66
N GLY A 127 -33.55 -17.79 -13.52
CA GLY A 127 -34.32 -18.32 -14.66
C GLY A 127 -34.11 -17.60 -15.99
N HIS A 128 -33.46 -16.43 -16.01
CA HIS A 128 -33.08 -15.73 -17.24
C HIS A 128 -31.73 -16.23 -17.77
N GLU A 129 -31.64 -16.49 -19.07
CA GLU A 129 -30.51 -17.22 -19.68
C GLU A 129 -29.60 -16.29 -20.50
N SER A 130 -28.29 -16.49 -20.38
CA SER A 130 -27.24 -15.89 -21.23
C SER A 130 -26.06 -16.87 -21.36
N GLN A 131 -24.95 -16.43 -21.94
CA GLN A 131 -23.75 -17.25 -22.13
C GLN A 131 -22.47 -16.43 -22.07
N PHE A 132 -21.34 -17.12 -21.93
CA PHE A 132 -20.01 -16.54 -22.09
C PHE A 132 -19.66 -16.49 -23.57
N ASP A 133 -19.57 -15.29 -24.16
CA ASP A 133 -19.20 -15.08 -25.57
C ASP A 133 -17.69 -14.87 -25.77
N ASN A 134 -16.95 -14.59 -24.70
CA ASN A 134 -15.51 -14.36 -24.66
C ASN A 134 -14.68 -15.64 -24.44
N TRP A 135 -15.14 -16.77 -24.98
CA TRP A 135 -14.52 -18.09 -24.82
C TRP A 135 -13.52 -18.43 -25.94
N ASN A 136 -12.92 -17.45 -26.60
CA ASN A 136 -11.90 -17.71 -27.62
C ASN A 136 -10.49 -17.58 -27.02
N LEU A 137 -9.78 -18.71 -26.88
CA LEU A 137 -8.42 -18.75 -26.31
C LEU A 137 -7.38 -18.03 -27.17
N ASP A 138 -7.60 -17.91 -28.48
CA ASP A 138 -6.71 -17.13 -29.37
C ASP A 138 -6.80 -15.63 -29.10
N LYS A 139 -7.87 -15.19 -28.41
CA LYS A 139 -8.09 -13.78 -28.03
C LYS A 139 -7.73 -13.51 -26.58
N ASN A 140 -7.81 -14.51 -25.70
CA ASN A 140 -7.55 -14.34 -24.27
C ASN A 140 -7.02 -15.62 -23.62
N ILE A 141 -5.80 -15.57 -23.07
CA ILE A 141 -5.14 -16.71 -22.40
C ILE A 141 -5.43 -16.83 -20.90
N GLU A 142 -6.09 -15.84 -20.30
CA GLU A 142 -6.43 -15.89 -18.87
C GLU A 142 -7.36 -17.09 -18.63
N VAL A 143 -7.19 -17.84 -17.53
CA VAL A 143 -8.09 -18.98 -17.21
C VAL A 143 -9.16 -18.57 -16.18
N TYR A 144 -9.63 -17.34 -16.32
CA TYR A 144 -10.86 -16.86 -15.73
C TYR A 144 -11.65 -16.12 -16.81
N ARG A 145 -12.97 -16.06 -16.64
CA ARG A 145 -13.86 -15.30 -17.53
C ARG A 145 -14.83 -14.50 -16.72
N TRP A 146 -15.20 -13.34 -17.24
CA TRP A 146 -16.41 -12.67 -16.80
C TRP A 146 -17.26 -12.20 -17.97
N THR A 147 -18.57 -12.12 -17.75
CA THR A 147 -19.52 -11.62 -18.74
C THR A 147 -20.62 -10.83 -18.04
N GLU A 148 -21.08 -9.77 -18.70
CA GLU A 148 -22.14 -8.90 -18.19
C GLU A 148 -23.49 -9.62 -18.34
N PHE A 149 -24.40 -9.39 -17.41
CA PHE A 149 -25.81 -9.72 -17.57
C PHE A 149 -26.69 -8.60 -17.02
N PRO A 150 -27.96 -8.52 -17.45
CA PRO A 150 -28.85 -7.45 -17.02
C PRO A 150 -29.07 -7.45 -15.50
N ALA A 151 -28.83 -6.31 -14.85
CA ALA A 151 -28.91 -6.14 -13.41
C ALA A 151 -30.28 -6.49 -12.82
N GLU A 152 -31.35 -6.28 -13.60
CA GLU A 152 -32.73 -6.60 -13.25
C GLU A 152 -33.01 -8.10 -13.07
N TRP A 153 -32.08 -8.97 -13.48
CA TRP A 153 -32.18 -10.41 -13.20
C TRP A 153 -31.91 -10.71 -11.72
N LEU A 154 -31.26 -9.80 -10.98
CA LEU A 154 -31.00 -9.96 -9.56
C LEU A 154 -32.23 -9.57 -8.71
N LYS A 155 -32.37 -10.24 -7.56
CA LYS A 155 -33.39 -9.95 -6.55
C LYS A 155 -32.78 -9.90 -5.16
N GLN A 156 -33.49 -9.26 -4.22
CA GLN A 156 -33.09 -9.30 -2.82
C GLN A 156 -33.23 -10.71 -2.24
N GLY A 157 -32.25 -11.13 -1.44
CA GLY A 157 -32.14 -12.48 -0.90
C GLY A 157 -31.35 -13.41 -1.83
N ASP A 158 -31.81 -14.65 -1.93
CA ASP A 158 -31.08 -15.71 -2.64
C ASP A 158 -31.23 -15.59 -4.15
N ASN A 159 -30.11 -15.49 -4.85
CA ASN A 159 -30.01 -15.46 -6.31
C ASN A 159 -29.42 -16.76 -6.78
N ILE A 160 -30.16 -17.47 -7.64
CA ILE A 160 -29.73 -18.78 -8.15
C ILE A 160 -29.03 -18.57 -9.48
N VAL A 161 -27.78 -19.01 -9.57
CA VAL A 161 -27.00 -19.04 -10.80
C VAL A 161 -26.78 -20.50 -11.21
N GLU A 162 -27.38 -20.94 -12.30
CA GLU A 162 -27.12 -22.24 -12.91
C GLU A 162 -26.16 -22.07 -14.08
N PHE A 163 -25.28 -23.03 -14.33
CA PHE A 163 -24.38 -23.01 -15.48
C PHE A 163 -24.26 -24.40 -16.10
N PHE A 164 -24.22 -24.44 -17.43
CA PHE A 164 -24.35 -25.65 -18.22
C PHE A 164 -23.75 -25.49 -19.61
N CYS A 165 -23.28 -26.60 -20.19
CA CYS A 165 -22.73 -26.64 -21.54
C CYS A 165 -23.36 -27.82 -22.29
N SER A 166 -24.63 -27.68 -22.68
CA SER A 166 -25.44 -28.76 -23.27
C SER A 166 -24.91 -29.28 -24.60
N ASP A 167 -24.16 -28.43 -25.30
CA ASP A 167 -23.72 -28.67 -26.67
C ASP A 167 -22.40 -29.49 -26.69
N ALA A 168 -21.71 -29.60 -25.54
CA ALA A 168 -20.58 -30.49 -25.35
C ALA A 168 -21.07 -31.93 -25.19
N GLU A 169 -20.88 -32.75 -26.23
CA GLU A 169 -21.32 -34.16 -26.27
C GLU A 169 -20.44 -35.08 -25.41
N ASN A 170 -19.23 -34.65 -25.06
CA ASN A 170 -18.27 -35.35 -24.23
C ASN A 170 -17.63 -34.39 -23.20
N GLU A 171 -16.95 -34.97 -22.20
CA GLU A 171 -16.36 -34.21 -21.09
C GLU A 171 -15.24 -33.26 -21.52
N GLU A 172 -14.41 -33.67 -22.48
CA GLU A 172 -13.26 -32.88 -22.97
C GLU A 172 -13.68 -31.61 -23.72
N ASP A 173 -14.89 -31.58 -24.27
CA ASP A 173 -15.46 -30.39 -24.92
C ASP A 173 -16.15 -29.45 -23.91
N GLY A 174 -16.27 -29.89 -22.66
CA GLY A 174 -16.90 -29.18 -21.55
C GLY A 174 -16.00 -28.18 -20.82
N TRP A 175 -16.57 -27.53 -19.81
CA TRP A 175 -15.85 -26.56 -18.98
C TRP A 175 -15.47 -27.18 -17.64
N GLU A 176 -14.18 -27.16 -17.32
CA GLU A 176 -13.68 -27.60 -16.02
C GLU A 176 -13.47 -26.39 -15.12
N LEU A 177 -14.25 -26.30 -14.05
CA LEU A 177 -14.27 -25.17 -13.13
C LEU A 177 -13.55 -25.52 -11.83
N TYR A 178 -12.85 -24.55 -11.22
CA TYR A 178 -12.23 -24.75 -9.91
C TYR A 178 -13.28 -24.96 -8.81
N LEU A 179 -12.92 -25.82 -7.86
CA LEU A 179 -13.62 -26.03 -6.60
C LEU A 179 -12.76 -25.52 -5.43
N SER A 180 -13.44 -24.91 -4.47
CA SER A 180 -12.89 -24.49 -3.19
C SER A 180 -13.30 -25.46 -2.10
N ARG A 181 -12.42 -26.40 -1.74
CA ARG A 181 -12.72 -27.46 -0.78
C ARG A 181 -12.77 -26.95 0.66
N ALA A 182 -13.73 -27.41 1.45
CA ALA A 182 -13.87 -27.01 2.85
C ALA A 182 -12.65 -27.33 3.71
N ASP A 183 -11.96 -28.44 3.43
CA ASP A 183 -10.76 -28.88 4.16
C ASP A 183 -9.49 -28.07 3.82
N GLU A 184 -9.59 -27.03 2.97
CA GLU A 184 -8.52 -26.09 2.65
C GLU A 184 -8.76 -24.67 3.21
N PHE A 185 -9.96 -24.36 3.70
CA PHE A 185 -10.37 -22.98 4.03
C PHE A 185 -9.52 -22.31 5.11
N GLU A 186 -9.17 -23.03 6.18
CA GLU A 186 -8.46 -22.46 7.32
C GLU A 186 -7.08 -21.89 6.91
N ASN A 187 -6.40 -22.56 5.97
CA ASN A 187 -5.10 -22.11 5.45
C ASN A 187 -5.20 -20.79 4.68
N GLY A 188 -6.31 -20.57 3.98
CA GLY A 188 -6.60 -19.32 3.29
C GLY A 188 -7.21 -18.23 4.17
N GLY A 189 -7.42 -18.51 5.47
CA GLY A 189 -8.01 -17.58 6.45
C GLY A 189 -9.53 -17.60 6.53
N GLY A 190 -10.18 -18.63 5.98
CA GLY A 190 -11.64 -18.78 5.98
C GLY A 190 -12.17 -19.77 7.01
N ASP A 191 -13.48 -19.70 7.27
CA ASP A 191 -14.20 -20.67 8.11
C ASP A 191 -14.76 -21.82 7.24
N PRO A 192 -14.40 -23.09 7.50
CA PRO A 192 -14.87 -24.24 6.72
C PRO A 192 -16.32 -24.66 7.00
N LYS A 193 -16.97 -24.08 8.02
CA LYS A 193 -18.25 -24.55 8.56
C LYS A 193 -19.37 -24.57 7.53
N ASP A 194 -19.56 -23.46 6.80
CA ASP A 194 -20.71 -23.27 5.90
C ASP A 194 -20.35 -23.50 4.41
N VAL A 195 -19.14 -24.00 4.13
CA VAL A 195 -18.66 -24.27 2.77
C VAL A 195 -19.50 -25.36 2.10
N GLY A 196 -19.85 -25.22 0.82
CA GLY A 196 -20.65 -26.20 0.10
C GLY A 196 -22.15 -26.14 0.43
N GLU A 197 -22.59 -25.17 1.23
CA GLU A 197 -24.02 -24.88 1.42
C GLU A 197 -24.63 -24.14 0.23
N THR A 198 -23.82 -23.51 -0.62
CA THR A 198 -24.32 -22.71 -1.74
C THR A 198 -24.03 -23.27 -3.11
N SER A 199 -23.29 -24.39 -3.22
CA SER A 199 -22.93 -25.03 -4.48
C SER A 199 -23.55 -26.42 -4.66
N PHE A 200 -24.05 -26.68 -5.86
CA PHE A 200 -24.79 -27.89 -6.18
C PHE A 200 -24.46 -28.42 -7.58
N LYS A 201 -24.54 -29.73 -7.76
CA LYS A 201 -24.38 -30.40 -9.06
C LYS A 201 -25.67 -31.10 -9.48
N SER A 202 -25.94 -31.10 -10.77
CA SER A 202 -27.01 -31.90 -11.39
C SER A 202 -26.39 -32.93 -12.33
N PHE A 203 -26.92 -34.16 -12.30
CA PHE A 203 -26.48 -35.28 -13.15
C PHE A 203 -27.52 -35.66 -14.22
N ASN A 204 -28.62 -34.91 -14.31
CA ASN A 204 -29.80 -35.24 -15.13
C ASN A 204 -30.40 -34.02 -15.86
N GLY A 205 -29.55 -33.06 -16.23
CA GLY A 205 -29.95 -31.89 -17.01
C GLY A 205 -30.73 -30.84 -16.21
N GLY A 206 -30.47 -30.71 -14.91
CA GLY A 206 -31.12 -29.73 -14.03
C GLY A 206 -32.47 -30.17 -13.45
N LYS A 207 -32.87 -31.44 -13.61
CA LYS A 207 -34.14 -31.96 -13.05
C LYS A 207 -34.07 -32.14 -11.53
N SER A 208 -32.89 -32.50 -11.01
CA SER A 208 -32.60 -32.54 -9.57
C SER A 208 -31.19 -32.03 -9.29
N TRP A 209 -30.99 -31.54 -8.07
CA TRP A 209 -29.74 -30.95 -7.60
C TRP A 209 -29.26 -31.67 -6.35
N GLN A 210 -27.97 -31.96 -6.28
CA GLN A 210 -27.32 -32.53 -5.12
C GLN A 210 -26.32 -31.52 -4.55
N GLN A 211 -26.32 -31.40 -3.23
CA GLN A 211 -25.40 -30.57 -2.46
C GLN A 211 -24.19 -31.43 -2.04
N ASN A 212 -22.99 -30.85 -1.97
CA ASN A 212 -21.77 -31.55 -1.52
C ASN A 212 -21.44 -32.84 -2.30
N SER A 213 -21.86 -32.91 -3.56
CA SER A 213 -21.72 -34.09 -4.41
C SER A 213 -20.58 -33.94 -5.43
N PHE A 214 -19.45 -33.39 -4.98
CA PHE A 214 -18.27 -33.20 -5.83
C PHE A 214 -17.31 -34.37 -5.75
N GLY A 215 -16.53 -34.54 -6.81
CA GLY A 215 -15.55 -35.62 -6.91
C GLY A 215 -16.13 -36.97 -7.32
N ALA A 216 -15.22 -37.92 -7.53
CA ALA A 216 -15.57 -39.26 -8.01
C ALA A 216 -16.50 -40.03 -7.04
N ASP A 217 -16.35 -39.81 -5.74
CA ASP A 217 -17.17 -40.44 -4.70
C ASP A 217 -18.41 -39.62 -4.28
N GLN A 218 -18.56 -38.41 -4.83
CA GLN A 218 -19.64 -37.46 -4.55
C GLN A 218 -19.75 -37.10 -3.06
N LYS A 219 -18.62 -36.96 -2.36
CA LYS A 219 -18.58 -36.58 -0.95
C LYS A 219 -17.77 -35.33 -0.67
N THR A 220 -17.07 -34.78 -1.67
CA THR A 220 -16.26 -33.58 -1.48
C THR A 220 -17.19 -32.38 -1.19
N LYS A 221 -17.04 -31.81 0.02
CA LYS A 221 -17.67 -30.56 0.44
C LYS A 221 -16.86 -29.39 -0.11
N ALA A 222 -17.42 -28.67 -1.08
CA ALA A 222 -16.73 -27.57 -1.75
C ALA A 222 -17.70 -26.52 -2.30
N GLU A 223 -17.19 -25.32 -2.56
CA GLU A 223 -17.86 -24.29 -3.33
C GLU A 223 -17.31 -24.24 -4.76
N TYR A 224 -18.14 -23.97 -5.77
CA TYR A 224 -17.61 -23.55 -7.06
C TYR A 224 -16.90 -22.19 -6.90
N THR A 225 -15.72 -22.04 -7.51
CA THR A 225 -15.00 -20.76 -7.60
C THR A 225 -15.66 -19.86 -8.67
N VAL A 226 -16.87 -19.42 -8.35
CA VAL A 226 -17.75 -18.58 -9.19
C VAL A 226 -18.21 -17.40 -8.32
N ARG A 227 -18.12 -16.19 -8.87
CA ARG A 227 -18.36 -14.94 -8.12
C ARG A 227 -19.29 -14.02 -8.86
N LEU A 228 -19.85 -13.07 -8.13
CA LEU A 228 -20.66 -11.99 -8.68
C LEU A 228 -19.98 -10.65 -8.42
N SER A 229 -19.60 -9.95 -9.49
CA SER A 229 -19.01 -8.61 -9.42
C SER A 229 -20.05 -7.58 -9.84
N LEU A 230 -20.26 -6.57 -8.99
CA LEU A 230 -21.34 -5.59 -9.12
C LEU A 230 -20.75 -4.18 -9.23
N ASP A 231 -21.16 -3.43 -10.26
CA ASP A 231 -20.80 -2.01 -10.42
C ASP A 231 -21.71 -1.16 -9.56
N ARG A 232 -21.32 -1.00 -8.29
CA ARG A 232 -22.03 -0.25 -7.26
C ARG A 232 -21.10 0.08 -6.10
N TYR A 233 -21.46 1.09 -5.32
CA TYR A 233 -20.66 1.53 -4.18
C TYR A 233 -20.69 0.52 -3.02
N VAL A 234 -19.50 0.22 -2.50
CA VAL A 234 -19.34 -0.50 -1.23
C VAL A 234 -19.99 0.28 -0.09
N GLN A 235 -20.46 -0.42 0.93
CA GLN A 235 -21.35 0.20 1.94
C GLN A 235 -20.66 1.30 2.77
N LYS A 236 -19.37 1.15 3.07
CA LYS A 236 -18.61 2.01 3.97
C LYS A 236 -17.15 2.12 3.56
N GLY A 237 -16.58 3.27 3.87
CA GLY A 237 -15.16 3.57 3.72
C GLY A 237 -14.79 4.76 4.59
N TRP A 238 -13.51 5.10 4.67
CA TRP A 238 -13.08 6.26 5.41
C TRP A 238 -11.83 6.89 4.79
N LEU A 239 -11.73 8.21 4.94
CA LEU A 239 -10.60 9.04 4.51
C LEU A 239 -10.01 9.70 5.75
N ALA A 240 -8.70 9.64 5.95
CA ALA A 240 -8.02 10.43 6.96
C ALA A 240 -6.88 11.24 6.35
N THR A 241 -6.67 12.45 6.85
CA THR A 241 -5.56 13.30 6.41
C THR A 241 -4.21 12.70 6.81
N PRO A 242 -3.09 13.11 6.19
CA PRO A 242 -1.80 12.97 6.85
C PRO A 242 -1.82 13.66 8.22
N VAL A 243 -0.76 13.44 9.00
CA VAL A 243 -0.49 14.28 10.16
C VAL A 243 -0.26 15.72 9.68
N ILE A 244 -1.10 16.64 10.18
CA ILE A 244 -1.04 18.05 9.83
C ILE A 244 -0.26 18.77 10.92
N ASP A 245 0.86 19.38 10.53
CA ASP A 245 1.60 20.31 11.39
C ASP A 245 0.95 21.70 11.35
N LEU A 246 0.33 22.09 12.47
CA LEU A 246 -0.41 23.34 12.58
C LEU A 246 0.49 24.59 12.57
N TRP A 247 1.81 24.44 12.76
CA TRP A 247 2.76 25.55 12.64
C TRP A 247 3.24 25.76 11.21
N ARG A 248 3.29 24.69 10.41
CA ARG A 248 3.81 24.67 9.03
C ARG A 248 2.70 24.83 7.98
N GLY A 249 1.54 24.21 8.18
CA GLY A 249 0.52 24.09 7.14
C GLY A 249 1.04 23.30 5.94
N ALA A 250 0.85 23.83 4.72
CA ALA A 250 1.33 23.24 3.46
C ALA A 250 2.76 23.64 3.09
N ALA A 251 3.43 24.48 3.89
CA ALA A 251 4.80 24.88 3.62
C ALA A 251 5.76 23.68 3.67
N LYS A 252 6.89 23.78 2.97
CA LYS A 252 7.91 22.71 2.90
C LYS A 252 9.22 23.12 3.59
N ASP A 253 9.20 24.23 4.34
CA ASP A 253 10.37 24.75 5.01
C ASP A 253 10.90 23.76 6.05
N PHE A 254 12.21 23.56 6.04
CA PHE A 254 12.89 22.73 7.02
C PHE A 254 12.75 23.29 8.44
N ILE A 255 12.99 24.61 8.59
CA ILE A 255 12.91 25.30 9.87
C ILE A 255 11.51 25.88 10.03
N VAL A 256 10.78 25.37 11.02
CA VAL A 256 9.46 25.86 11.43
C VAL A 256 9.59 26.59 12.76
N PRO A 257 9.36 27.91 12.82
CA PRO A 257 9.49 28.70 14.05
C PRO A 257 8.48 28.29 15.12
N ILE A 258 8.88 28.35 16.39
CA ILE A 258 7.96 28.14 17.51
C ILE A 258 6.82 29.16 17.41
N SER A 259 5.61 28.64 17.37
CA SER A 259 4.39 29.43 17.19
C SER A 259 3.36 29.08 18.25
N GLU A 260 2.68 30.10 18.76
CA GLU A 260 1.51 29.94 19.61
C GLU A 260 0.26 29.87 18.72
N ILE A 261 -0.51 28.79 18.84
CA ILE A 261 -1.74 28.60 18.07
C ILE A 261 -2.86 29.39 18.75
N GLN A 262 -3.39 30.40 18.06
CA GLN A 262 -4.49 31.23 18.57
C GLN A 262 -5.86 30.57 18.31
N ASN A 263 -6.05 30.09 17.08
CA ASN A 263 -7.28 29.44 16.63
C ASN A 263 -6.99 28.51 15.46
N VAL A 264 -7.71 27.38 15.39
CA VAL A 264 -7.72 26.49 14.24
C VAL A 264 -9.14 26.40 13.69
N THR A 265 -9.27 26.49 12.37
CA THR A 265 -10.52 26.29 11.66
C THR A 265 -10.37 25.11 10.71
N ILE A 266 -11.25 24.12 10.85
CA ILE A 266 -11.37 22.98 9.95
C ILE A 266 -12.62 23.19 9.10
N SER A 267 -12.44 23.20 7.78
CA SER A 267 -13.51 23.33 6.79
C SER A 267 -13.55 22.06 5.94
N ILE A 268 -14.72 21.42 5.86
CA ILE A 268 -14.94 20.25 5.00
C ILE A 268 -16.19 20.47 4.18
N GLU A 269 -16.11 20.21 2.89
CA GLU A 269 -17.25 20.22 1.98
C GLU A 269 -17.40 18.84 1.33
N ALA A 270 -18.64 18.37 1.28
CA ALA A 270 -19.00 17.09 0.71
C ALA A 270 -20.37 17.14 0.03
N ASP A 271 -20.52 16.40 -1.05
CA ASP A 271 -21.82 16.07 -1.64
C ASP A 271 -22.38 14.86 -0.91
N ILE A 272 -23.62 14.96 -0.44
CA ILE A 272 -24.30 13.88 0.31
C ILE A 272 -25.65 13.60 -0.35
N PRO A 273 -25.67 12.74 -1.39
CA PRO A 273 -26.91 12.29 -2.01
C PRO A 273 -27.84 11.61 -0.99
N GLN A 274 -29.14 11.55 -1.31
CA GLN A 274 -30.11 10.86 -0.47
C GLN A 274 -29.70 9.40 -0.22
N GLY A 275 -29.81 8.92 1.02
CA GLY A 275 -29.41 7.57 1.40
C GLY A 275 -27.93 7.41 1.74
N THR A 276 -27.14 8.48 1.66
CA THR A 276 -25.72 8.51 2.04
C THR A 276 -25.47 9.37 3.29
N ALA A 277 -24.31 9.21 3.92
CA ALA A 277 -23.92 10.00 5.09
C ALA A 277 -22.39 10.11 5.22
N VAL A 278 -21.93 11.18 5.86
CA VAL A 278 -20.53 11.37 6.26
C VAL A 278 -20.45 11.81 7.72
N LYS A 279 -19.60 11.16 8.51
CA LYS A 279 -19.25 11.58 9.88
C LYS A 279 -17.81 12.03 9.96
N TYR A 280 -17.57 13.14 10.64
CA TYR A 280 -16.25 13.73 10.77
C TYR A 280 -15.72 13.58 12.20
N TYR A 281 -14.43 13.26 12.28
CA TYR A 281 -13.70 13.09 13.52
C TYR A 281 -12.37 13.82 13.42
N PHE A 282 -11.81 14.19 14.57
CA PHE A 282 -10.44 14.68 14.67
C PHE A 282 -9.72 14.04 15.85
N ARG A 283 -8.40 14.00 15.77
CA ARG A 283 -7.52 13.68 16.88
C ARG A 283 -6.32 14.61 16.90
N LYS A 284 -5.62 14.67 18.03
CA LYS A 284 -4.45 15.51 18.26
C LYS A 284 -3.30 14.71 18.87
N GLY A 285 -2.07 15.09 18.55
CA GLY A 285 -0.86 14.39 19.00
C GLY A 285 0.31 15.35 19.22
N SER A 286 1.24 14.98 20.09
CA SER A 286 2.50 15.73 20.27
C SER A 286 3.57 15.33 19.27
N GLU A 287 3.34 14.31 18.45
CA GLU A 287 4.32 13.76 17.54
C GLU A 287 3.82 13.60 16.12
N MET A 288 4.78 13.51 15.20
CA MET A 288 4.54 13.52 13.77
C MET A 288 4.23 12.13 13.21
N SER A 289 4.66 11.07 13.90
CA SER A 289 4.29 9.71 13.52
C SER A 289 2.82 9.46 13.82
N PRO A 290 1.98 9.08 12.84
CA PRO A 290 0.56 8.82 13.04
C PRO A 290 0.28 7.56 13.89
N PHE A 291 1.33 6.77 14.17
CA PHE A 291 1.27 5.53 14.94
C PHE A 291 1.95 5.64 16.31
N GLY A 292 2.40 6.84 16.69
CA GLY A 292 3.04 7.05 17.97
C GLY A 292 2.05 7.05 19.15
N ASP A 293 2.56 6.76 20.34
CA ASP A 293 1.78 6.56 21.57
C ASP A 293 1.17 7.85 22.13
N ASP A 294 1.65 9.03 21.69
CA ASP A 294 1.21 10.34 22.21
C ASP A 294 -0.07 10.87 21.52
N TRP A 295 -0.70 10.09 20.64
CA TRP A 295 -1.94 10.45 19.97
C TRP A 295 -3.18 10.15 20.81
N GLU A 296 -4.10 11.10 20.84
CA GLU A 296 -5.43 10.89 21.41
C GLU A 296 -6.34 10.10 20.44
N ASP A 297 -7.42 9.54 20.98
CA ASP A 297 -8.46 8.90 20.17
C ASP A 297 -9.20 9.91 19.27
N TYR A 298 -9.76 9.40 18.18
CA TYR A 298 -10.63 10.18 17.31
C TYR A 298 -11.91 10.59 18.03
N THR A 299 -12.14 11.90 18.12
CA THR A 299 -13.34 12.50 18.69
C THR A 299 -14.26 13.01 17.58
N TYR A 300 -15.56 12.72 17.69
CA TYR A 300 -16.57 13.17 16.74
C TYR A 300 -16.75 14.70 16.77
N ILE A 301 -16.78 15.33 15.60
CA ILE A 301 -16.91 16.80 15.46
C ILE A 301 -18.06 17.26 14.58
N GLY A 302 -18.71 16.34 13.85
CA GLY A 302 -19.90 16.71 13.08
C GLY A 302 -20.23 15.73 11.96
N THR A 303 -21.24 16.11 11.19
CA THR A 303 -21.80 15.36 10.06
C THR A 303 -22.37 16.35 9.05
N GLY A 304 -22.60 15.91 7.82
CA GLY A 304 -23.30 16.71 6.80
C GLY A 304 -22.40 17.24 5.69
N SER A 305 -23.00 17.96 4.74
CA SER A 305 -22.35 18.42 3.51
C SER A 305 -21.36 19.56 3.72
N LYS A 306 -21.48 20.29 4.84
CA LYS A 306 -20.55 21.34 5.23
C LYS A 306 -20.24 21.22 6.71
N LEU A 307 -18.95 21.19 7.03
CA LEU A 307 -18.44 21.29 8.39
C LEU A 307 -17.58 22.53 8.51
N LEU A 308 -17.86 23.37 9.50
CA LEU A 308 -16.98 24.44 9.94
C LEU A 308 -16.72 24.28 11.44
N PHE A 309 -15.60 23.69 11.80
CA PHE A 309 -15.24 23.40 13.18
C PHE A 309 -14.10 24.31 13.64
N ASN A 310 -14.29 25.01 14.76
CA ASN A 310 -13.32 25.94 15.32
C ASN A 310 -12.78 25.44 16.65
N ILE A 311 -11.46 25.47 16.82
CA ILE A 311 -10.76 25.02 18.03
C ILE A 311 -9.99 26.20 18.58
N LYS A 312 -10.27 26.57 19.83
CA LYS A 312 -9.55 27.62 20.54
C LYS A 312 -8.26 27.07 21.15
N GLN A 313 -7.29 27.95 21.37
CA GLN A 313 -6.01 27.63 22.02
C GLN A 313 -6.15 26.82 23.31
N SER A 314 -7.12 27.14 24.18
CA SER A 314 -7.31 26.46 25.48
C SER A 314 -7.51 24.95 25.34
N ASP A 315 -8.10 24.54 24.22
CA ASP A 315 -8.53 23.18 23.93
C ASP A 315 -7.49 22.43 23.08
N LEU A 316 -6.57 23.18 22.47
CA LEU A 316 -5.52 22.69 21.59
C LEU A 316 -4.13 22.86 22.23
N ARG A 317 -3.72 21.83 22.99
CA ARG A 317 -2.41 21.78 23.66
C ARG A 317 -1.36 20.98 22.87
N ARG A 318 -1.59 20.75 21.58
CA ARG A 318 -0.82 19.86 20.71
C ARG A 318 -0.56 20.54 19.37
N ARG A 319 0.61 20.28 18.77
CA ARG A 319 1.05 20.86 17.47
C ARG A 319 0.43 20.14 16.27
N TYR A 320 0.17 18.84 16.40
CA TYR A 320 -0.23 18.00 15.28
C TYR A 320 -1.68 17.54 15.42
N ILE A 321 -2.39 17.46 14.29
CA ILE A 321 -3.75 16.92 14.22
C ILE A 321 -3.92 15.96 13.05
N GLN A 322 -4.97 15.15 13.10
CA GLN A 322 -5.51 14.44 11.96
C GLN A 322 -7.03 14.54 11.93
N ILE A 323 -7.60 14.57 10.73
CA ILE A 323 -9.03 14.57 10.48
C ILE A 323 -9.39 13.26 9.82
N LYS A 324 -10.53 12.67 10.18
CA LYS A 324 -11.09 11.48 9.54
C LYS A 324 -12.55 11.73 9.13
N ALA A 325 -12.88 11.41 7.89
CA ALA A 325 -14.24 11.34 7.38
C ALA A 325 -14.64 9.88 7.17
N GLU A 326 -15.69 9.41 7.84
CA GLU A 326 -16.30 8.10 7.62
C GLU A 326 -17.49 8.25 6.68
N LEU A 327 -17.42 7.60 5.52
CA LEU A 327 -18.42 7.61 4.47
C LEU A 327 -19.29 6.36 4.58
N ALA A 328 -20.59 6.50 4.36
CA ALA A 328 -21.52 5.37 4.32
C ALA A 328 -22.65 5.59 3.32
N THR A 329 -23.14 4.50 2.73
CA THR A 329 -24.34 4.48 1.90
C THR A 329 -25.27 3.32 2.25
N ASN A 330 -26.58 3.59 2.24
CA ASN A 330 -27.63 2.56 2.21
C ASN A 330 -28.24 2.40 0.81
N ASP A 331 -27.84 3.28 -0.12
CA ASP A 331 -28.19 3.21 -1.53
C ASP A 331 -26.94 2.95 -2.36
N PRO A 332 -26.67 1.69 -2.76
CA PRO A 332 -25.41 1.33 -3.38
C PRO A 332 -25.22 1.98 -4.78
N LEU A 333 -26.25 2.65 -5.32
CA LEU A 333 -26.15 3.45 -6.55
C LEU A 333 -25.63 4.87 -6.31
N ASN A 334 -25.45 5.27 -5.05
CA ASN A 334 -25.02 6.61 -4.66
C ASN A 334 -23.91 6.53 -3.61
N SER A 335 -22.91 7.41 -3.74
CA SER A 335 -21.86 7.61 -2.74
C SER A 335 -21.88 9.05 -2.25
N PRO A 336 -21.60 9.31 -0.96
CA PRO A 336 -21.17 10.64 -0.58
C PRO A 336 -19.79 10.92 -1.21
N VAL A 337 -19.51 12.19 -1.53
CA VAL A 337 -18.25 12.60 -2.16
C VAL A 337 -17.62 13.72 -1.35
N ILE A 338 -16.44 13.51 -0.78
CA ILE A 338 -15.70 14.58 -0.11
C ILE A 338 -15.02 15.43 -1.18
N LYS A 339 -15.31 16.73 -1.23
CA LYS A 339 -14.78 17.65 -2.24
C LYS A 339 -13.61 18.48 -1.70
N VAL A 340 -13.70 18.93 -0.45
CA VAL A 340 -12.71 19.82 0.17
C VAL A 340 -12.42 19.37 1.60
N VAL A 341 -11.14 19.38 1.97
CA VAL A 341 -10.68 19.26 3.37
C VAL A 341 -9.60 20.32 3.58
N GLU A 342 -9.88 21.31 4.44
CA GLU A 342 -8.97 22.42 4.69
C GLU A 342 -8.80 22.68 6.19
N VAL A 343 -7.58 22.99 6.59
CA VAL A 343 -7.21 23.38 7.94
C VAL A 343 -6.47 24.70 7.87
N THR A 344 -6.99 25.71 8.56
CA THR A 344 -6.33 27.01 8.73
C THR A 344 -5.97 27.22 10.19
N SER A 345 -4.71 27.56 10.46
CA SER A 345 -4.22 27.90 11.79
C SER A 345 -3.82 29.36 11.86
N GLN A 346 -4.33 30.07 12.85
CA GLN A 346 -3.90 31.42 13.20
C GLN A 346 -2.81 31.33 14.24
N LEU A 347 -1.67 31.94 13.96
CA LEU A 347 -0.45 31.80 14.74
C LEU A 347 0.04 33.16 15.24
N LEU A 348 0.58 33.16 16.45
CA LEU A 348 1.35 34.25 17.03
C LEU A 348 2.77 33.75 17.29
N ARG A 349 3.78 34.47 16.79
CA ARG A 349 5.19 34.17 17.06
C ARG A 349 5.78 35.30 17.89
N ARG A 350 6.33 34.93 19.04
CA ARG A 350 7.10 35.82 19.93
C ARG A 350 8.61 35.72 19.71
N VAL A 351 9.04 34.68 19.00
CA VAL A 351 10.41 34.50 18.52
C VAL A 351 10.35 34.62 17.02
N LEU A 352 10.98 35.64 16.47
CA LEU A 352 11.07 35.83 15.03
C LEU A 352 12.11 34.90 14.41
N ASP A 353 12.04 34.79 13.09
CA ASP A 353 12.99 34.02 12.30
C ASP A 353 14.40 34.61 12.44
N HIS A 354 15.35 33.77 12.81
CA HIS A 354 16.76 34.14 12.96
C HIS A 354 17.39 34.36 11.59
N LYS A 355 17.54 35.61 11.14
CA LYS A 355 18.15 35.95 9.84
C LYS A 355 19.60 35.48 9.70
N ASN A 356 20.26 35.23 10.83
CA ASN A 356 21.62 34.70 10.87
C ASN A 356 21.68 33.17 10.69
N ILE A 357 20.55 32.47 10.53
CA ILE A 357 20.47 31.04 10.20
C ILE A 357 19.81 30.89 8.83
N VAL A 358 20.56 30.45 7.83
CA VAL A 358 20.08 30.35 6.43
C VAL A 358 20.20 28.92 5.93
N VAL A 359 19.08 28.30 5.57
CA VAL A 359 19.06 26.97 4.95
C VAL A 359 19.61 27.07 3.52
N VAL A 360 20.68 26.32 3.24
CA VAL A 360 21.33 26.26 1.92
C VAL A 360 20.79 25.09 1.10
N SER A 361 20.58 23.93 1.73
CA SER A 361 19.95 22.77 1.10
C SER A 361 19.27 21.89 2.15
N SER A 362 18.23 21.18 1.72
CA SER A 362 17.43 20.28 2.56
C SER A 362 16.92 19.11 1.73
N GLU A 363 17.55 17.96 1.87
CA GLU A 363 17.08 16.67 1.38
C GLU A 363 16.34 15.97 2.53
N ASN A 364 15.03 16.21 2.59
CA ASN A 364 14.18 15.82 3.72
C ASN A 364 12.93 15.09 3.21
N PRO A 365 13.01 13.77 2.98
CA PRO A 365 11.89 13.01 2.42
C PRO A 365 10.70 13.04 3.38
N VAL A 366 9.48 13.20 2.85
CA VAL A 366 8.26 12.99 3.62
C VAL A 366 8.00 11.49 3.66
N ILE A 367 7.82 10.91 4.84
CA ILE A 367 7.55 9.48 4.97
C ILE A 367 6.18 9.15 4.39
N LYS A 368 6.16 8.36 3.31
CA LYS A 368 4.92 7.87 2.69
C LYS A 368 4.39 6.65 3.42
N TYR A 369 3.53 6.88 4.41
CA TYR A 369 2.82 5.81 5.09
C TYR A 369 1.75 5.18 4.21
N SER A 370 1.66 3.86 4.27
CA SER A 370 0.56 3.08 3.71
C SER A 370 -0.68 3.16 4.62
N SER A 371 -1.86 3.07 4.02
CA SER A 371 -3.13 2.83 4.74
C SER A 371 -3.35 1.36 5.05
N ILE A 372 -2.56 0.52 4.42
CA ILE A 372 -2.55 -0.91 4.60
C ILE A 372 -1.65 -1.22 5.79
N ASN A 373 -2.16 -2.06 6.69
CA ASN A 373 -1.37 -2.54 7.80
C ASN A 373 -0.41 -3.63 7.33
N TRP A 374 0.78 -3.22 6.88
CA TRP A 374 1.84 -4.14 6.47
C TRP A 374 2.43 -4.88 7.68
N GLU A 375 2.50 -6.21 7.59
CA GLU A 375 3.10 -7.05 8.64
C GLU A 375 4.51 -7.51 8.26
N TRP A 376 5.48 -7.17 9.11
CA TRP A 376 6.90 -7.43 8.86
C TRP A 376 7.43 -8.56 9.74
N GLU A 377 8.29 -9.41 9.19
CA GLU A 377 8.97 -10.45 9.95
C GLU A 377 9.82 -9.84 11.07
N LYS A 378 9.76 -10.46 12.26
CA LYS A 378 10.51 -9.96 13.43
C LYS A 378 12.01 -10.16 13.25
N TRP A 379 12.82 -9.26 13.79
CA TRP A 379 14.27 -9.35 13.61
C TRP A 379 14.94 -10.54 14.32
N ASP A 380 14.36 -11.03 15.42
CA ASP A 380 14.94 -12.04 16.32
C ASP A 380 14.51 -13.47 15.97
N ARG A 381 14.10 -13.71 14.72
CA ARG A 381 13.78 -15.06 14.24
C ARG A 381 15.04 -15.95 14.27
N PRO A 382 15.05 -17.07 15.01
CA PRO A 382 16.16 -18.03 14.94
C PRO A 382 16.35 -18.60 13.53
N GLU A 383 15.28 -18.65 12.73
CA GLU A 383 15.30 -19.12 11.35
C GLU A 383 16.23 -18.31 10.44
N PHE A 384 16.46 -17.03 10.73
CA PHE A 384 17.39 -16.21 9.95
C PHE A 384 18.85 -16.63 10.13
N GLN A 385 19.24 -17.00 11.37
CA GLN A 385 20.59 -17.52 11.60
C GLN A 385 20.74 -18.91 10.98
N GLU A 386 19.74 -19.79 11.12
CA GLU A 386 19.73 -21.10 10.46
C GLU A 386 19.90 -20.96 8.94
N LEU A 387 19.18 -20.03 8.31
CA LEU A 387 19.27 -19.78 6.87
C LEU A 387 20.67 -19.30 6.45
N ARG A 388 21.26 -18.37 7.21
CA ARG A 388 22.62 -17.85 6.93
C ARG A 388 23.68 -18.94 7.04
N ASP A 389 23.63 -19.74 8.09
CA ASP A 389 24.60 -20.81 8.34
C ASP A 389 24.47 -21.94 7.31
N ARG A 390 23.22 -22.37 7.05
CA ARG A 390 22.91 -23.49 6.15
C ARG A 390 23.42 -23.24 4.73
N GLU A 391 23.22 -22.03 4.21
CA GLU A 391 23.53 -21.68 2.82
C GLU A 391 24.84 -20.88 2.71
N SER A 392 25.60 -20.76 3.80
CA SER A 392 26.89 -20.03 3.85
C SER A 392 26.78 -18.62 3.27
N LEU A 393 25.69 -17.92 3.57
CA LEU A 393 25.34 -16.68 2.89
C LEU A 393 26.38 -15.58 3.09
N ASP A 394 27.09 -15.58 4.22
CA ASP A 394 28.14 -14.60 4.51
C ASP A 394 29.30 -14.71 3.51
N GLU A 395 29.60 -15.93 3.03
CA GLU A 395 30.60 -16.16 1.98
C GLU A 395 30.09 -15.70 0.62
N VAL A 396 28.81 -15.94 0.33
CA VAL A 396 28.16 -15.53 -0.94
C VAL A 396 28.27 -14.01 -1.14
N ILE A 397 27.98 -13.23 -0.11
CA ILE A 397 28.02 -11.75 -0.19
C ILE A 397 29.39 -11.16 0.16
N SER A 398 30.38 -11.99 0.45
CA SER A 398 31.71 -11.52 0.83
C SER A 398 32.34 -10.61 -0.25
N GLY A 399 32.98 -9.54 0.22
CA GLY A 399 33.66 -8.56 -0.64
C GLY A 399 32.73 -7.60 -1.42
N CYS A 400 31.42 -7.65 -1.22
CA CYS A 400 30.50 -6.64 -1.75
C CYS A 400 30.81 -5.25 -1.16
N ARG A 401 30.74 -4.23 -2.01
CA ARG A 401 30.97 -2.83 -1.62
C ARG A 401 29.69 -2.13 -1.18
N THR A 402 28.55 -2.55 -1.74
CA THR A 402 27.24 -1.94 -1.55
C THR A 402 26.21 -2.97 -1.11
N GLY A 403 25.13 -2.49 -0.48
CA GLY A 403 23.98 -3.33 -0.14
C GLY A 403 23.35 -3.93 -1.41
N PHE A 404 23.19 -3.10 -2.44
CA PHE A 404 22.64 -3.52 -3.73
C PHE A 404 23.49 -4.63 -4.39
N GLU A 405 24.82 -4.54 -4.35
CA GLU A 405 25.70 -5.60 -4.88
C GLU A 405 25.49 -6.92 -4.14
N ALA A 406 25.32 -6.87 -2.82
CA ALA A 406 25.04 -8.06 -2.01
C ALA A 406 23.68 -8.68 -2.37
N GLN A 407 22.64 -7.86 -2.55
CA GLN A 407 21.33 -8.33 -3.01
C GLN A 407 21.40 -9.00 -4.39
N VAL A 408 22.15 -8.41 -5.34
CA VAL A 408 22.37 -8.99 -6.68
C VAL A 408 23.16 -10.30 -6.63
N LYS A 409 24.13 -10.46 -5.71
CA LYS A 409 24.82 -11.75 -5.50
C LYS A 409 23.89 -12.81 -4.90
N LEU A 410 23.01 -12.46 -3.97
CA LEU A 410 22.01 -13.39 -3.43
C LEU A 410 21.03 -13.83 -4.53
N LEU A 411 20.58 -12.90 -5.38
CA LEU A 411 19.79 -13.18 -6.57
C LEU A 411 20.47 -14.24 -7.45
N ASP A 412 21.73 -14.00 -7.83
CA ASP A 412 22.51 -14.93 -8.66
C ASP A 412 22.73 -16.31 -7.99
N TYR A 413 22.94 -16.32 -6.68
CA TYR A 413 23.07 -17.55 -5.89
C TYR A 413 21.80 -18.39 -5.94
N VAL A 414 20.64 -17.77 -5.65
CA VAL A 414 19.35 -18.47 -5.61
C VAL A 414 18.97 -19.03 -6.97
N THR A 415 19.18 -18.29 -8.06
CA THR A 415 18.88 -18.80 -9.42
C THR A 415 19.64 -20.08 -9.76
N LYS A 416 20.84 -20.28 -9.20
CA LYS A 416 21.67 -21.46 -9.44
C LYS A 416 21.37 -22.62 -8.49
N ARG A 417 20.54 -22.40 -7.47
CA ARG A 417 20.39 -23.31 -6.34
C ARG A 417 19.59 -24.58 -6.68
N TRP A 418 18.63 -24.50 -7.59
CA TRP A 418 17.91 -25.65 -8.15
C TRP A 418 17.40 -25.37 -9.57
N ARG A 419 16.84 -26.39 -10.23
CA ARG A 419 16.15 -26.24 -11.52
C ARG A 419 14.65 -26.09 -11.31
N HIS A 420 14.04 -25.21 -12.08
CA HIS A 420 12.60 -24.99 -12.08
C HIS A 420 11.82 -26.30 -12.22
N ALA A 421 10.87 -26.53 -11.32
CA ALA A 421 9.97 -27.67 -11.32
C ALA A 421 8.63 -27.29 -10.67
N VAL A 422 7.55 -27.98 -11.04
CA VAL A 422 6.26 -27.76 -10.39
C VAL A 422 6.34 -28.25 -8.94
N PRO A 423 5.98 -27.45 -7.93
CA PRO A 423 6.16 -27.78 -6.51
C PRO A 423 5.06 -28.72 -5.95
N VAL A 424 4.55 -29.66 -6.75
CA VAL A 424 3.59 -30.70 -6.29
C VAL A 424 4.07 -32.11 -6.68
N PRO A 425 3.86 -33.14 -5.82
CA PRO A 425 3.27 -33.05 -4.49
C PRO A 425 4.21 -32.43 -3.43
N GLY A 426 3.68 -32.16 -2.24
CA GLY A 426 4.41 -31.61 -1.10
C GLY A 426 4.68 -30.13 -1.23
N TYR A 427 3.65 -29.32 -1.51
CA TYR A 427 3.78 -27.88 -1.67
C TYR A 427 4.37 -27.22 -0.39
N PRO A 428 5.45 -26.42 -0.49
CA PRO A 428 6.17 -25.96 0.69
C PRO A 428 5.44 -24.83 1.43
N GLY A 429 5.90 -24.51 2.64
CA GLY A 429 5.69 -23.20 3.26
C GLY A 429 6.15 -22.05 2.33
N LEU A 430 5.67 -20.83 2.56
CA LEU A 430 6.10 -19.67 1.77
C LEU A 430 7.40 -19.04 2.29
N ASP A 431 7.96 -19.56 3.38
CA ASP A 431 9.26 -19.19 3.93
C ASP A 431 10.43 -19.94 3.28
N ALA A 432 11.63 -19.34 3.31
CA ALA A 432 12.80 -19.88 2.62
C ALA A 432 13.25 -21.25 3.15
N LEU A 433 13.23 -21.48 4.47
CA LEU A 433 13.65 -22.76 5.04
C LEU A 433 12.69 -23.90 4.65
N SER A 434 11.39 -23.66 4.60
CA SER A 434 10.42 -24.65 4.11
C SER A 434 10.67 -25.03 2.65
N ILE A 435 11.00 -24.06 1.80
CA ILE A 435 11.33 -24.29 0.39
C ILE A 435 12.63 -25.08 0.26
N LEU A 436 13.67 -24.70 1.00
CA LEU A 436 14.96 -25.39 0.98
C LEU A 436 14.87 -26.81 1.57
N LYS A 437 14.05 -27.03 2.62
CA LYS A 437 13.74 -28.38 3.14
C LYS A 437 13.03 -29.23 2.08
N ARG A 438 12.13 -28.65 1.29
CA ARG A 438 11.51 -29.36 0.17
C ARG A 438 12.54 -29.74 -0.89
N LEU A 439 13.47 -28.83 -1.22
CA LEU A 439 14.56 -29.13 -2.14
C LEU A 439 15.36 -30.36 -1.68
N ASP A 440 15.72 -30.45 -0.41
CA ASP A 440 16.46 -31.59 0.13
C ASP A 440 15.65 -32.90 0.06
N ASN A 441 14.37 -32.83 0.43
CA ASN A 441 13.53 -34.01 0.55
C ASN A 441 13.03 -34.54 -0.80
N MET A 442 12.76 -33.65 -1.76
CA MET A 442 12.10 -33.95 -3.03
C MET A 442 13.01 -33.76 -4.25
N GLY A 443 14.23 -33.22 -4.07
CA GLY A 443 15.15 -32.92 -5.17
C GLY A 443 14.76 -31.71 -6.03
N ALA A 444 13.75 -30.94 -5.62
CA ALA A 444 13.24 -29.77 -6.33
C ALA A 444 12.78 -28.67 -5.36
N GLY A 445 13.23 -27.43 -5.58
CA GLY A 445 12.80 -26.27 -4.78
C GLY A 445 11.45 -25.71 -5.23
N GLY A 446 11.13 -25.85 -6.51
CA GLY A 446 9.87 -25.38 -7.10
C GLY A 446 10.11 -24.46 -8.30
N PHE A 447 9.19 -23.52 -8.50
CA PHE A 447 9.12 -22.54 -9.60
C PHE A 447 9.31 -21.09 -9.14
N CYS A 448 9.06 -20.12 -10.02
CA CYS A 448 8.91 -18.67 -9.80
C CYS A 448 8.76 -18.23 -8.34
N LEU A 449 7.60 -18.49 -7.74
CA LEU A 449 7.29 -18.09 -6.36
C LEU A 449 8.32 -18.62 -5.36
N THR A 450 8.74 -19.89 -5.48
CA THR A 450 9.67 -20.50 -4.54
C THR A 450 11.09 -19.95 -4.67
N PHE A 451 11.54 -19.62 -5.89
CA PHE A 451 12.82 -18.93 -6.09
C PHE A 451 12.79 -17.55 -5.45
N ASN A 452 11.76 -16.76 -5.77
CA ASN A 452 11.66 -15.38 -5.34
C ASN A 452 11.37 -15.23 -3.84
N ASN A 453 10.62 -16.15 -3.23
CA ASN A 453 10.47 -16.19 -1.76
C ASN A 453 11.75 -16.65 -1.05
N THR A 454 12.53 -17.56 -1.65
CA THR A 454 13.83 -17.95 -1.08
C THR A 454 14.78 -16.76 -1.10
N LEU A 455 14.88 -16.05 -2.23
CA LEU A 455 15.63 -14.79 -2.32
C LEU A 455 15.13 -13.77 -1.28
N GLY A 456 13.82 -13.55 -1.19
CA GLY A 456 13.23 -12.65 -0.20
C GLY A 456 13.60 -13.03 1.24
N GLY A 457 13.54 -14.33 1.60
CA GLY A 457 13.94 -14.82 2.91
C GLY A 457 15.43 -14.63 3.21
N MET A 458 16.30 -14.79 2.21
CA MET A 458 17.73 -14.51 2.35
C MET A 458 18.00 -13.02 2.56
N CYS A 459 17.32 -12.13 1.82
CA CYS A 459 17.41 -10.68 2.04
C CYS A 459 16.93 -10.28 3.45
N LEU A 460 15.82 -10.87 3.92
CA LEU A 460 15.29 -10.62 5.26
C LEU A 460 16.26 -11.03 6.37
N ALA A 461 17.05 -12.10 6.17
CA ALA A 461 18.06 -12.53 7.13
C ALA A 461 19.21 -11.53 7.33
N TYR A 462 19.37 -10.58 6.40
CA TYR A 462 20.29 -9.43 6.50
C TYR A 462 19.59 -8.12 6.88
N GLY A 463 18.28 -8.16 7.14
CA GLY A 463 17.49 -6.98 7.50
C GLY A 463 17.01 -6.13 6.33
N TRP A 464 17.22 -6.55 5.08
CA TRP A 464 16.62 -5.90 3.91
C TRP A 464 15.19 -6.39 3.74
N GLN A 465 14.24 -5.46 3.80
CA GLN A 465 12.84 -5.82 3.63
C GLN A 465 12.61 -6.29 2.19
N ALA A 466 12.02 -7.48 2.06
CA ALA A 466 11.67 -8.07 0.78
C ALA A 466 10.22 -8.54 0.83
N ARG A 467 9.56 -8.55 -0.32
CA ARG A 467 8.18 -9.01 -0.44
C ARG A 467 7.92 -9.62 -1.80
N HIS A 468 7.03 -10.59 -1.79
CA HIS A 468 6.52 -11.22 -2.99
C HIS A 468 5.49 -10.33 -3.70
N VAL A 469 5.54 -10.33 -5.02
CA VAL A 469 4.58 -9.63 -5.90
C VAL A 469 4.17 -10.58 -7.02
N ASN A 470 2.86 -10.74 -7.26
CA ASN A 470 2.41 -11.41 -8.48
C ASN A 470 2.29 -10.39 -9.60
N ILE A 471 2.80 -10.76 -10.77
CA ILE A 471 2.64 -10.03 -12.02
C ILE A 471 1.92 -10.92 -13.04
N VAL A 472 1.81 -10.50 -14.31
CA VAL A 472 1.13 -11.32 -15.32
C VAL A 472 1.85 -12.65 -15.50
N ALA A 473 1.14 -13.75 -15.21
CA ALA A 473 1.60 -15.13 -15.37
C ALA A 473 2.90 -15.49 -14.60
N HIS A 474 3.29 -14.73 -13.58
CA HIS A 474 4.55 -14.93 -12.86
C HIS A 474 4.55 -14.35 -11.43
N GLU A 475 5.49 -14.82 -10.60
CA GLU A 475 5.71 -14.37 -9.23
C GLU A 475 7.15 -13.93 -9.03
N VAL A 476 7.33 -12.72 -8.52
CA VAL A 476 8.62 -12.03 -8.41
C VAL A 476 8.81 -11.45 -7.02
N VAL A 477 9.99 -10.86 -6.74
CA VAL A 477 10.27 -10.22 -5.46
C VAL A 477 10.63 -8.74 -5.67
N GLU A 478 10.19 -7.90 -4.75
CA GLU A 478 10.77 -6.57 -4.57
C GLU A 478 11.57 -6.53 -3.27
N VAL A 479 12.76 -5.94 -3.34
CA VAL A 479 13.64 -5.73 -2.18
C VAL A 479 13.83 -4.23 -1.97
N TRP A 480 13.68 -3.75 -0.74
CA TRP A 480 14.00 -2.38 -0.38
C TRP A 480 15.52 -2.19 -0.37
N ASP A 481 16.01 -1.20 -1.10
CA ASP A 481 17.41 -0.83 -1.11
C ASP A 481 17.61 0.58 -0.51
N ASP A 482 18.50 0.65 0.48
CA ASP A 482 18.76 1.85 1.25
C ASP A 482 19.71 2.84 0.55
N GLU A 483 20.45 2.45 -0.48
CA GLU A 483 21.26 3.39 -1.27
C GLU A 483 20.37 4.19 -2.21
N TYR A 484 19.45 3.50 -2.89
CA TYR A 484 18.48 4.16 -3.76
C TYR A 484 17.33 4.79 -2.96
N GLY A 485 16.96 4.23 -1.80
CA GLY A 485 15.82 4.67 -1.00
C GLY A 485 14.50 4.33 -1.67
N LYS A 486 14.42 3.16 -2.32
CA LYS A 486 13.22 2.64 -2.99
C LYS A 486 13.23 1.11 -3.05
N TRP A 487 12.07 0.54 -3.34
CA TRP A 487 11.93 -0.86 -3.75
C TRP A 487 12.62 -1.10 -5.09
N ILE A 488 13.14 -2.31 -5.30
CA ILE A 488 13.76 -2.75 -6.55
C ILE A 488 13.21 -4.12 -6.92
N PHE A 489 12.75 -4.24 -8.17
CA PHE A 489 12.35 -5.50 -8.78
C PHE A 489 13.55 -6.44 -8.93
N MET A 490 13.39 -7.70 -8.50
CA MET A 490 14.33 -8.80 -8.76
C MET A 490 13.58 -10.08 -9.09
N ASP A 491 14.17 -10.92 -9.94
CA ASP A 491 13.61 -12.21 -10.34
C ASP A 491 14.68 -13.29 -10.42
N ALA A 492 14.66 -14.17 -9.42
CA ALA A 492 15.57 -15.30 -9.29
C ALA A 492 15.15 -16.50 -10.14
N ASP A 493 13.94 -16.55 -10.69
CA ASP A 493 13.51 -17.67 -11.51
C ASP A 493 13.90 -17.48 -12.97
N TYR A 494 14.67 -18.44 -13.51
CA TYR A 494 15.11 -18.54 -14.90
C TYR A 494 16.00 -17.39 -15.44
N MET A 495 15.71 -16.14 -15.07
CA MET A 495 16.20 -14.92 -15.68
C MET A 495 17.31 -14.24 -14.90
N ASN A 496 17.52 -14.55 -13.61
CA ASN A 496 18.58 -13.98 -12.78
C ASN A 496 18.75 -12.47 -13.05
N ASN A 497 17.67 -11.70 -12.90
CA ASN A 497 17.69 -10.31 -13.33
C ASN A 497 17.01 -9.35 -12.37
N TYR A 498 17.44 -8.11 -12.50
CA TYR A 498 16.66 -6.92 -12.21
C TYR A 498 16.55 -6.11 -13.51
N ASN A 499 15.63 -5.15 -13.56
CA ASN A 499 15.53 -4.22 -14.67
C ASN A 499 16.06 -2.84 -14.24
N TYR A 500 16.73 -2.15 -15.16
CA TYR A 500 17.20 -0.78 -14.95
C TYR A 500 16.80 0.13 -16.11
N ASP A 501 16.71 1.43 -15.83
CA ASP A 501 16.40 2.45 -16.84
C ASP A 501 17.52 2.56 -17.87
N ASN A 502 17.18 2.49 -19.17
CA ASN A 502 18.18 2.45 -20.23
C ASN A 502 19.00 3.75 -20.36
N LYS A 503 18.58 4.87 -19.76
CA LYS A 503 19.28 6.17 -19.80
C LYS A 503 20.07 6.45 -18.53
N THR A 504 19.55 6.11 -17.36
CA THR A 504 20.20 6.44 -16.07
C THR A 504 20.99 5.29 -15.46
N ALA A 505 20.76 4.06 -15.93
CA ALA A 505 21.27 2.83 -15.32
C ALA A 505 20.79 2.59 -13.87
N GLU A 506 19.78 3.33 -13.40
CA GLU A 506 19.19 3.11 -12.09
C GLU A 506 18.25 1.89 -12.11
N PRO A 507 18.30 1.02 -11.09
CA PRO A 507 17.37 -0.10 -10.96
C PRO A 507 15.94 0.41 -10.75
N LEU A 508 14.95 -0.38 -11.20
CA LEU A 508 13.55 0.00 -11.22
C LEU A 508 12.70 -0.83 -10.26
N ASN A 509 11.65 -0.23 -9.69
CA ASN A 509 10.56 -0.94 -9.02
C ASN A 509 9.47 -1.35 -10.03
N LEU A 510 8.51 -2.17 -9.59
CA LEU A 510 7.43 -2.65 -10.45
C LEU A 510 6.47 -1.56 -10.92
N LEU A 511 6.25 -0.47 -10.14
CA LEU A 511 5.42 0.65 -10.60
C LEU A 511 6.07 1.39 -11.78
N GLU A 512 7.38 1.62 -11.72
CA GLU A 512 8.16 2.23 -12.80
C GLU A 512 8.15 1.34 -14.05
N LEU A 513 8.26 0.02 -13.87
CA LEU A 513 8.15 -0.96 -14.96
C LEU A 513 6.74 -1.00 -15.55
N HIS A 514 5.71 -0.93 -14.72
CA HIS A 514 4.31 -0.87 -15.11
C HIS A 514 4.01 0.36 -15.98
N GLN A 515 4.44 1.54 -15.54
CA GLN A 515 4.26 2.78 -16.30
C GLN A 515 4.91 2.68 -17.68
N LYS A 516 6.17 2.21 -17.73
CA LYS A 516 6.88 1.99 -19.00
C LYS A 516 6.18 0.95 -19.88
N TYR A 517 5.63 -0.12 -19.29
CA TYR A 517 4.89 -1.15 -20.03
C TYR A 517 3.65 -0.53 -20.70
N LEU A 518 2.87 0.25 -19.95
CA LEU A 518 1.68 0.90 -20.47
C LEU A 518 2.02 1.93 -21.55
N ASP A 519 3.11 2.68 -21.39
CA ASP A 519 3.55 3.65 -22.40
C ASP A 519 3.93 2.99 -23.74
N VAL A 520 4.36 1.73 -23.72
CA VAL A 520 4.72 0.96 -24.93
C VAL A 520 3.51 0.23 -25.52
N TYR A 521 2.73 -0.46 -24.69
CA TYR A 521 1.72 -1.41 -25.16
C TYR A 521 0.28 -0.88 -25.10
N PHE A 522 0.01 0.12 -24.26
CA PHE A 522 -1.33 0.71 -24.04
C PHE A 522 -1.26 2.25 -23.86
N PRO A 523 -0.68 3.01 -24.82
CA PRO A 523 -0.39 4.44 -24.61
C PRO A 523 -1.65 5.30 -24.45
N ASP A 524 -2.70 5.01 -25.22
CA ASP A 524 -3.85 5.91 -25.39
C ASP A 524 -5.18 5.34 -24.89
N ARG A 525 -5.17 4.15 -24.27
CA ARG A 525 -6.41 3.50 -23.82
C ARG A 525 -6.18 2.54 -22.65
N PRO A 526 -7.22 2.26 -21.84
CA PRO A 526 -7.16 1.18 -20.88
C PRO A 526 -7.08 -0.21 -21.53
N ILE A 527 -6.54 -1.15 -20.76
CA ILE A 527 -6.61 -2.59 -21.03
C ILE A 527 -8.06 -3.05 -20.91
N ASP A 528 -8.54 -3.78 -21.92
CA ASP A 528 -9.71 -4.62 -21.82
C ASP A 528 -9.27 -6.04 -21.44
N TRP A 529 -9.38 -6.39 -20.15
CA TRP A 529 -8.92 -7.68 -19.63
C TRP A 529 -9.57 -8.90 -20.31
N MET A 530 -10.73 -8.74 -20.97
CA MET A 530 -11.42 -9.83 -21.65
C MET A 530 -11.10 -9.91 -23.14
N MET A 531 -10.67 -8.81 -23.76
CA MET A 531 -10.47 -8.72 -25.21
C MET A 531 -9.02 -8.49 -25.65
N ASP A 532 -8.16 -8.02 -24.75
CA ASP A 532 -6.73 -7.82 -25.02
C ASP A 532 -5.91 -9.05 -24.64
N MET A 533 -5.02 -9.46 -25.55
CA MET A 533 -4.05 -10.52 -25.29
C MET A 533 -2.89 -9.97 -24.46
N ILE A 534 -2.88 -10.24 -23.16
CA ILE A 534 -1.77 -9.86 -22.28
C ILE A 534 -0.73 -10.99 -22.26
N SER A 535 0.13 -11.01 -23.29
CA SER A 535 1.21 -11.99 -23.38
C SER A 535 2.26 -11.74 -22.29
N PRO A 536 2.72 -12.78 -21.56
CA PRO A 536 3.86 -12.66 -20.66
C PRO A 536 5.20 -12.47 -21.40
N TYR A 537 5.19 -12.61 -22.73
CA TYR A 537 6.32 -12.39 -23.63
C TYR A 537 5.84 -11.59 -24.85
N PRO A 538 5.49 -10.31 -24.68
CA PRO A 538 5.11 -9.46 -25.80
C PRO A 538 6.31 -9.22 -26.72
N GLU A 539 6.03 -8.82 -27.96
CA GLU A 539 7.08 -8.35 -28.86
C GLU A 539 7.75 -7.12 -28.24
N LEU A 540 9.09 -7.13 -28.18
CA LEU A 540 9.85 -6.02 -27.63
C LEU A 540 10.06 -4.95 -28.71
N PRO A 541 9.96 -3.65 -28.37
CA PRO A 541 10.38 -2.60 -29.29
C PRO A 541 11.89 -2.73 -29.60
N GLU A 542 12.33 -2.14 -30.73
CA GLU A 542 13.74 -2.19 -31.16
C GLU A 542 14.70 -1.64 -30.09
N ASP A 543 14.30 -0.55 -29.41
CA ASP A 543 15.01 -0.01 -28.26
C ASP A 543 14.09 0.05 -27.02
N PRO A 544 14.07 -1.00 -26.20
CA PRO A 544 13.25 -1.02 -24.99
C PRO A 544 13.67 0.06 -23.99
N PRO A 545 12.70 0.67 -23.25
CA PRO A 545 12.98 1.72 -22.27
C PRO A 545 13.67 1.22 -20.99
N VAL A 546 13.98 -0.08 -20.94
CA VAL A 546 14.67 -0.77 -19.85
C VAL A 546 15.74 -1.71 -20.39
N ARG A 547 16.63 -2.13 -19.51
CA ARG A 547 17.65 -3.16 -19.77
C ARG A 547 17.69 -4.14 -18.59
N ASN A 548 18.24 -5.33 -18.84
CA ASN A 548 18.47 -6.35 -17.80
C ASN A 548 19.83 -6.14 -17.14
N GLY A 549 19.85 -6.07 -15.81
CA GLY A 549 21.05 -6.29 -15.02
C GLY A 549 21.13 -7.75 -14.59
N SER A 550 22.27 -8.39 -14.81
CA SER A 550 22.53 -9.79 -14.42
C SER A 550 24.03 -10.05 -14.31
N LEU A 551 24.43 -10.98 -13.43
CA LEU A 551 25.81 -11.46 -13.32
C LEU A 551 26.14 -12.58 -14.31
N ILE A 552 25.15 -13.08 -15.06
CA ILE A 552 25.34 -14.10 -16.10
C ILE A 552 24.77 -13.62 -17.44
N HIS A 553 25.32 -14.16 -18.53
CA HIS A 553 24.80 -13.89 -19.86
C HIS A 553 23.63 -14.84 -20.20
N HIS A 554 22.47 -14.28 -20.51
CA HIS A 554 21.30 -15.05 -20.96
C HIS A 554 21.21 -15.06 -22.49
N LYS A 555 21.06 -16.25 -23.09
CA LYS A 555 20.74 -16.37 -24.52
C LYS A 555 19.28 -16.00 -24.75
N GLY A 556 19.05 -14.92 -25.51
CA GLY A 556 17.73 -14.34 -25.74
C GLY A 556 17.33 -13.43 -24.58
N ILE A 557 17.35 -12.12 -24.81
CA ILE A 557 16.93 -11.14 -23.80
C ILE A 557 15.41 -11.25 -23.67
N ARG A 558 14.93 -11.73 -22.52
CA ARG A 558 13.56 -11.50 -22.08
C ARG A 558 13.63 -10.47 -20.97
N LEU A 559 12.97 -9.33 -21.16
CA LEU A 559 12.88 -8.28 -20.15
C LEU A 559 11.79 -8.66 -19.14
N SER A 560 11.95 -9.81 -18.45
CA SER A 560 11.06 -10.20 -17.36
C SER A 560 11.06 -9.09 -16.29
N GLY A 561 9.91 -8.90 -15.65
CA GLY A 561 9.59 -7.62 -15.01
C GLY A 561 8.82 -6.74 -15.98
N PHE A 562 9.51 -5.97 -16.83
CA PHE A 562 8.89 -5.08 -17.82
C PHE A 562 7.81 -5.76 -18.68
N SER A 563 8.13 -6.90 -19.30
CA SER A 563 7.23 -7.63 -20.19
C SER A 563 5.94 -8.14 -19.53
N GLN A 564 5.92 -8.24 -18.20
CA GLN A 564 4.82 -8.82 -17.41
C GLN A 564 4.18 -7.81 -16.46
N ALA A 565 4.61 -6.56 -16.50
CA ALA A 565 4.20 -5.52 -15.56
C ALA A 565 2.80 -4.97 -15.81
N ALA A 566 1.96 -5.56 -16.68
CA ALA A 566 0.62 -5.05 -16.97
C ALA A 566 -0.31 -5.04 -15.74
N PHE A 567 -0.09 -5.93 -14.78
CA PHE A 567 -0.90 -6.03 -13.57
C PHE A 567 -0.02 -6.43 -12.40
N MET A 568 -0.32 -5.91 -11.19
CA MET A 568 0.38 -6.26 -9.96
C MET A 568 -0.60 -6.48 -8.82
N ARG A 569 -0.27 -7.44 -7.96
CA ARG A 569 -0.94 -7.65 -6.68
C ARG A 569 0.04 -8.15 -5.63
N MET A 570 -0.27 -7.90 -4.37
CA MET A 570 0.60 -8.23 -3.25
C MET A 570 -0.18 -8.81 -2.09
N ILE A 571 0.49 -9.64 -1.29
CA ILE A 571 0.04 -9.98 0.05
C ILE A 571 0.71 -8.97 0.99
N PRO A 572 -0.03 -8.22 1.83
CA PRO A 572 0.51 -7.11 2.63
C PRO A 572 1.35 -7.57 3.83
N ARG A 573 2.18 -8.60 3.67
CA ARG A 573 3.05 -9.14 4.70
C ARG A 573 4.23 -9.92 4.14
N ASN A 574 5.27 -10.07 4.95
CA ASN A 574 6.40 -10.97 4.66
C ASN A 574 6.78 -11.88 5.85
N ASN A 575 5.98 -11.89 6.94
CA ASN A 575 6.25 -12.64 8.17
C ASN A 575 5.83 -14.12 8.10
N TRP A 576 6.32 -14.86 7.11
CA TRP A 576 5.93 -16.26 6.87
C TRP A 576 6.44 -17.23 7.95
N TYR A 577 7.51 -16.91 8.68
CA TYR A 577 7.97 -17.72 9.82
C TYR A 577 7.13 -17.48 11.08
N GLU A 578 6.78 -16.22 11.37
CA GLU A 578 5.91 -15.92 12.51
C GLU A 578 4.48 -16.38 12.26
N LYS A 579 3.96 -16.12 11.06
CA LYS A 579 2.59 -16.42 10.67
C LYS A 579 2.58 -17.16 9.32
N PRO A 580 2.50 -18.48 9.29
CA PRO A 580 2.44 -19.23 8.03
C PRO A 580 1.14 -18.97 7.23
N PHE A 581 0.06 -18.58 7.92
CA PHE A 581 -1.28 -18.37 7.37
C PHE A 581 -1.83 -16.97 7.76
N PRO A 582 -2.81 -16.42 7.01
CA PRO A 582 -3.40 -16.98 5.80
C PRO A 582 -2.44 -16.93 4.61
N ARG A 583 -2.65 -17.83 3.64
CA ARG A 583 -1.93 -17.88 2.37
C ARG A 583 -2.80 -18.45 1.25
N PRO A 584 -2.56 -18.09 -0.02
CA PRO A 584 -3.22 -18.75 -1.15
C PRO A 584 -2.89 -20.24 -1.21
N LEU A 585 -3.88 -21.07 -1.53
CA LEU A 585 -3.71 -22.51 -1.65
C LEU A 585 -2.80 -22.84 -2.85
N ASN A 586 -1.69 -23.53 -2.59
CA ASN A 586 -0.70 -23.95 -3.59
C ASN A 586 -0.40 -22.88 -4.64
N HIS A 587 -0.15 -21.67 -4.13
CA HIS A 587 0.01 -20.43 -4.88
C HIS A 587 0.88 -20.60 -6.15
N GLY A 588 0.40 -20.18 -7.32
CA GLY A 588 1.14 -20.25 -8.59
C GLY A 588 0.96 -21.57 -9.35
N THR A 589 0.33 -22.58 -8.75
CA THR A 589 -0.10 -23.80 -9.48
C THR A 589 -1.51 -23.67 -10.09
N SER A 590 -2.21 -22.59 -9.77
CA SER A 590 -3.52 -22.21 -10.30
C SER A 590 -3.59 -20.69 -10.47
N TRP A 591 -4.62 -20.20 -11.15
CA TRP A 591 -4.75 -18.78 -11.52
C TRP A 591 -5.26 -17.88 -10.38
N TRP A 592 -4.44 -17.75 -9.34
CA TRP A 592 -4.56 -16.83 -8.20
C TRP A 592 -5.98 -16.46 -7.76
N PRO A 593 -6.86 -17.42 -7.45
CA PRO A 593 -8.25 -17.12 -7.11
C PRO A 593 -8.40 -16.52 -5.71
N TRP A 594 -7.41 -16.65 -4.82
CA TRP A 594 -7.48 -16.07 -3.47
C TRP A 594 -7.75 -14.55 -3.53
N ASP A 595 -8.59 -14.05 -2.62
CA ASP A 595 -9.07 -12.66 -2.60
C ASP A 595 -8.43 -11.82 -1.48
N GLY A 596 -7.41 -12.35 -0.80
CA GLY A 596 -6.66 -11.62 0.23
C GLY A 596 -5.56 -10.70 -0.29
N TYR A 597 -5.48 -10.46 -1.60
CA TYR A 597 -4.48 -9.58 -2.21
C TYR A 597 -4.92 -8.12 -2.19
N ILE A 598 -3.97 -7.19 -2.05
CA ILE A 598 -4.16 -5.83 -2.55
C ILE A 598 -3.80 -5.80 -4.04
N ASN A 599 -4.68 -5.23 -4.86
CA ASN A 599 -4.52 -5.19 -6.32
C ASN A 599 -4.30 -3.74 -6.80
N TRP A 600 -3.32 -3.53 -7.67
CA TRP A 600 -3.12 -2.23 -8.31
C TRP A 600 -4.20 -1.99 -9.37
N TYR A 601 -4.69 -0.75 -9.46
CA TYR A 601 -5.45 -0.26 -10.60
C TYR A 601 -5.08 1.19 -10.90
N ASP A 602 -5.30 1.62 -12.14
CA ASP A 602 -5.23 3.02 -12.54
C ASP A 602 -6.10 3.27 -13.78
N GLU A 603 -5.98 4.46 -14.38
CA GLU A 603 -6.75 4.86 -15.56
C GLU A 603 -6.57 3.92 -16.76
N ARG A 604 -5.40 3.27 -16.89
CA ARG A 604 -5.08 2.37 -18.01
C ARG A 604 -5.21 0.89 -17.61
N THR A 605 -5.29 0.58 -16.33
CA THR A 605 -5.48 -0.76 -15.81
C THR A 605 -6.69 -0.80 -14.90
N PRO A 606 -7.91 -0.89 -15.46
CA PRO A 606 -9.12 -0.86 -14.68
C PRO A 606 -9.17 -2.03 -13.68
N PRO A 607 -9.89 -1.91 -12.55
CA PRO A 607 -10.00 -2.96 -11.55
C PRO A 607 -10.38 -4.31 -12.17
N LYS A 608 -9.68 -5.36 -11.75
CA LYS A 608 -9.96 -6.74 -12.15
C LYS A 608 -11.18 -7.24 -11.37
N ARG A 609 -12.22 -7.71 -12.07
CA ARG A 609 -13.55 -7.99 -11.49
C ARG A 609 -13.60 -9.15 -10.51
N GLN A 610 -12.55 -9.95 -10.46
CA GLN A 610 -12.47 -11.15 -9.64
C GLN A 610 -11.86 -10.91 -8.25
N TYR A 611 -11.46 -9.68 -7.93
CA TYR A 611 -10.93 -9.30 -6.60
C TYR A 611 -11.76 -8.21 -5.92
N SER A 612 -11.75 -8.18 -4.59
CA SER A 612 -12.49 -7.19 -3.78
C SER A 612 -11.66 -5.98 -3.39
N TRP A 613 -10.33 -6.12 -3.28
CA TRP A 613 -9.48 -5.10 -2.67
C TRP A 613 -8.48 -4.47 -3.65
N HIS A 614 -8.61 -3.17 -3.87
CA HIS A 614 -7.89 -2.41 -4.88
C HIS A 614 -7.33 -1.09 -4.33
N THR A 615 -6.25 -0.58 -4.94
CA THR A 615 -5.72 0.77 -4.69
C THR A 615 -5.04 1.34 -5.94
N ASP A 616 -5.20 2.65 -6.18
CA ASP A 616 -4.46 3.44 -7.17
C ASP A 616 -3.37 4.30 -6.50
N ARG A 617 -3.10 4.08 -5.21
CA ARG A 617 -2.22 4.92 -4.40
C ARG A 617 -0.85 4.29 -4.28
N PRO A 618 0.21 4.88 -4.89
CA PRO A 618 1.54 4.30 -4.83
C PRO A 618 2.04 4.07 -3.41
N ARG A 619 1.70 4.93 -2.45
CA ARG A 619 2.11 4.77 -1.04
C ARG A 619 1.49 3.56 -0.32
N ASP A 620 0.37 3.04 -0.82
CA ASP A 620 -0.25 1.87 -0.20
C ASP A 620 0.56 0.60 -0.54
N MET A 621 1.13 0.54 -1.74
CA MET A 621 1.90 -0.60 -2.26
C MET A 621 3.42 -0.37 -2.32
N TRP A 622 3.95 0.84 -2.39
CA TRP A 622 5.38 1.19 -2.43
C TRP A 622 5.69 2.29 -1.40
N GLN A 623 5.40 1.98 -0.14
CA GLN A 623 5.72 2.79 1.02
C GLN A 623 7.24 2.98 1.17
N ASP A 624 7.64 4.15 1.66
CA ASP A 624 9.05 4.45 1.92
C ASP A 624 9.48 3.76 3.24
N LEU A 625 10.61 3.04 3.23
CA LEU A 625 11.19 2.41 4.41
C LEU A 625 12.53 3.07 4.78
N ASN A 626 12.95 3.00 6.04
CA ASN A 626 14.31 3.36 6.50
C ASN A 626 14.77 4.81 6.21
N LEU A 627 13.93 5.64 5.61
CA LEU A 627 14.16 7.07 5.44
C LEU A 627 13.86 7.82 6.73
N VAL A 628 14.44 9.02 6.88
CA VAL A 628 14.20 9.88 8.05
C VAL A 628 13.61 11.20 7.63
N HIS A 629 12.44 11.56 8.14
CA HIS A 629 12.01 12.96 8.09
C HIS A 629 12.54 13.70 9.30
N VAL A 630 13.04 14.93 9.10
CA VAL A 630 13.54 15.79 10.17
C VAL A 630 12.71 17.07 10.26
N ASP A 631 12.04 17.28 11.38
CA ASP A 631 11.41 18.55 11.73
C ASP A 631 12.42 19.44 12.47
N GLY A 632 12.77 20.58 11.86
CA GLY A 632 13.61 21.60 12.46
C GLY A 632 12.79 22.73 13.07
N THR A 633 13.16 23.20 14.26
CA THR A 633 12.53 24.35 14.92
C THR A 633 13.58 25.20 15.64
N THR A 634 13.41 26.52 15.62
CA THR A 634 14.25 27.48 16.36
C THR A 634 13.54 27.96 17.62
N GLY A 635 14.33 28.21 18.68
CA GLY A 635 13.86 28.87 19.91
C GLY A 635 14.47 30.25 20.05
N PHE A 636 14.50 30.81 21.27
CA PHE A 636 15.08 32.14 21.52
C PHE A 636 16.57 32.22 21.16
N GLY A 637 17.32 31.13 21.33
CA GLY A 637 18.72 31.05 20.91
C GLY A 637 18.86 31.11 19.39
N ASN A 638 19.77 31.98 18.92
CA ASN A 638 20.08 32.18 17.50
C ASN A 638 21.28 31.36 17.02
N ASP A 639 21.74 30.39 17.82
CA ASP A 639 22.95 29.58 17.63
C ASP A 639 22.65 28.09 17.42
N ARG A 640 21.38 27.70 17.32
CA ARG A 640 20.99 26.28 17.26
C ARG A 640 19.63 26.03 16.61
N ILE A 641 19.46 24.80 16.12
CA ILE A 641 18.19 24.27 15.63
C ILE A 641 17.83 23.04 16.47
N PHE A 642 16.59 22.98 16.97
CA PHE A 642 16.05 21.79 17.63
C PHE A 642 15.44 20.87 16.58
N LEU A 643 15.85 19.62 16.60
CA LEU A 643 15.48 18.62 15.61
C LEU A 643 14.63 17.54 16.25
N ARG A 644 13.63 17.09 15.49
CA ARG A 644 12.89 15.86 15.76
C ARG A 644 12.93 14.94 14.56
N PHE A 645 13.04 13.64 14.79
CA PHE A 645 13.19 12.63 13.76
C PHE A 645 11.98 11.69 13.71
N GLU A 646 11.62 11.29 12.50
CA GLU A 646 10.58 10.31 12.23
C GLU A 646 11.06 9.33 11.18
N THR A 647 10.66 8.07 11.34
CA THR A 647 10.91 7.04 10.32
C THR A 647 9.83 5.98 10.34
N TYR A 648 9.58 5.39 9.18
CA TYR A 648 8.95 4.08 9.07
C TYR A 648 10.03 3.03 8.78
N THR A 649 10.56 2.42 9.83
CA THR A 649 11.64 1.41 9.75
C THR A 649 11.16 0.13 10.41
N PRO A 650 10.84 -0.93 9.64
CA PRO A 650 10.60 -2.25 10.19
C PRO A 650 11.79 -2.69 11.03
N ASN A 651 11.53 -3.21 12.22
CA ASN A 651 12.57 -3.56 13.20
C ASN A 651 13.49 -2.37 13.57
N PHE A 652 12.95 -1.16 13.73
CA PHE A 652 13.72 0.02 14.14
C PHE A 652 14.56 -0.21 15.41
N SER A 653 15.79 0.33 15.41
CA SER A 653 16.72 0.28 16.55
C SER A 653 17.02 1.68 17.08
N HIS A 654 17.53 2.57 16.24
CA HIS A 654 17.92 3.93 16.63
C HIS A 654 18.17 4.81 15.41
N PHE A 655 18.38 6.11 15.65
CA PHE A 655 18.90 7.04 14.65
C PHE A 655 20.40 7.25 14.85
N GLU A 656 21.08 7.58 13.76
CA GLU A 656 22.47 8.06 13.77
C GLU A 656 22.54 9.44 13.10
N ILE A 657 23.46 10.29 13.59
CA ILE A 657 23.74 11.60 13.03
C ILE A 657 25.21 11.73 12.64
N ASN A 658 25.50 12.48 11.58
CA ASN A 658 26.84 12.89 11.19
C ASN A 658 26.84 14.42 11.05
N LEU A 659 27.64 15.09 11.87
CA LEU A 659 27.78 16.54 11.87
C LEU A 659 29.11 16.90 11.22
N ASP A 660 29.07 17.77 10.21
CA ASP A 660 30.27 18.31 9.54
C ASP A 660 31.29 17.24 9.13
N ASP A 661 30.80 16.10 8.66
CA ASP A 661 31.61 14.97 8.19
C ASP A 661 32.57 14.40 9.28
N THR A 662 32.22 14.56 10.57
CA THR A 662 33.02 14.10 11.72
C THR A 662 32.77 12.64 12.14
N GLY A 663 31.87 11.95 11.44
CA GLY A 663 31.53 10.55 11.65
C GLY A 663 30.17 10.33 12.30
N TRP A 664 29.60 9.15 12.05
CA TRP A 664 28.28 8.76 12.54
C TRP A 664 28.27 8.49 14.04
N LYS A 665 27.26 9.04 14.73
CA LYS A 665 27.03 8.84 16.16
C LYS A 665 25.59 8.45 16.41
N LYS A 666 25.39 7.39 17.18
CA LYS A 666 24.07 7.00 17.71
C LYS A 666 23.55 8.10 18.62
N ILE A 667 22.26 8.40 18.50
CA ILE A 667 21.55 9.31 19.41
C ILE A 667 20.58 8.56 20.32
N GLY A 668 20.32 9.14 21.49
CA GLY A 668 19.31 8.63 22.43
C GLY A 668 17.96 9.27 22.17
N GLY A 669 17.06 8.53 21.52
CA GLY A 669 15.69 8.98 21.23
C GLY A 669 15.53 9.66 19.87
N ASP A 670 14.44 10.41 19.71
CA ASP A 670 13.97 11.04 18.47
C ASP A 670 14.29 12.54 18.39
N ARG A 671 15.09 13.08 19.31
CA ARG A 671 15.38 14.53 19.42
C ARG A 671 16.86 14.82 19.45
N TYR A 672 17.25 15.95 18.86
CA TYR A 672 18.62 16.43 18.91
C TYR A 672 18.69 17.96 18.88
N SER A 673 19.69 18.55 19.53
CA SER A 673 19.97 19.99 19.45
C SER A 673 21.21 20.21 18.59
N TRP A 674 21.00 20.73 17.38
CA TRP A 674 22.09 21.04 16.46
C TRP A 674 22.66 22.42 16.76
N LEU A 675 23.78 22.45 17.50
CA LEU A 675 24.54 23.67 17.75
C LEU A 675 25.30 24.08 16.49
N LEU A 676 25.13 25.32 16.06
CA LEU A 676 25.70 25.86 14.83
C LEU A 676 26.99 26.62 15.14
N VAL A 677 28.02 26.38 14.33
CA VAL A 677 29.25 27.17 14.31
C VAL A 677 29.16 28.27 13.25
N PRO A 678 29.97 29.34 13.34
CA PRO A 678 29.98 30.37 12.30
C PRO A 678 30.39 29.79 10.94
N GLY A 679 29.68 30.18 9.88
CA GLY A 679 29.89 29.68 8.53
C GLY A 679 28.98 28.50 8.19
N ARG A 680 29.51 27.53 7.45
CA ARG A 680 28.74 26.43 6.87
C ARG A 680 28.69 25.23 7.82
N ASN A 681 27.48 24.75 8.09
CA ASN A 681 27.19 23.59 8.92
C ASN A 681 26.50 22.52 8.08
N ARG A 682 26.84 21.25 8.31
CA ARG A 682 26.24 20.08 7.65
C ARG A 682 25.69 19.10 8.68
N LEU A 683 24.51 18.57 8.38
CA LEU A 683 23.86 17.52 9.14
C LEU A 683 23.44 16.41 8.18
N GLN A 684 23.76 15.18 8.55
CA GLN A 684 23.15 13.99 7.97
C GLN A 684 22.49 13.17 9.08
N VAL A 685 21.32 12.59 8.80
CA VAL A 685 20.56 11.76 9.74
C VAL A 685 20.08 10.51 9.03
N ARG A 686 20.23 9.34 9.65
CA ARG A 686 19.71 8.07 9.12
C ARG A 686 19.09 7.20 10.19
N ALA A 687 18.16 6.34 9.78
CA ALA A 687 17.62 5.28 10.62
C ALA A 687 18.52 4.04 10.56
N VAL A 688 18.53 3.29 11.65
CA VAL A 688 19.21 2.00 11.78
C VAL A 688 18.21 0.99 12.30
N ASN A 689 18.07 -0.15 11.62
CA ASN A 689 17.25 -1.26 12.09
C ASN A 689 18.03 -2.18 13.04
N LYS A 690 17.37 -3.19 13.61
CA LYS A 690 17.97 -4.12 14.57
C LYS A 690 18.96 -5.12 13.94
N PHE A 691 19.04 -5.18 12.62
CA PHE A 691 20.08 -5.91 11.88
C PHE A 691 21.31 -5.03 11.56
N ASP A 692 21.34 -3.80 12.07
CA ASP A 692 22.38 -2.79 11.78
C ASP A 692 22.39 -2.28 10.33
N VAL A 693 21.34 -2.54 9.54
CA VAL A 693 21.16 -1.94 8.21
C VAL A 693 20.94 -0.44 8.37
N LYS A 694 21.68 0.34 7.57
CA LYS A 694 21.71 1.80 7.61
C LYS A 694 20.87 2.37 6.48
N GLY A 695 19.83 3.13 6.81
CA GLY A 695 18.96 3.77 5.83
C GLY A 695 19.64 4.91 5.06
N LYS A 696 19.00 5.32 3.96
CA LYS A 696 19.42 6.50 3.18
C LYS A 696 19.40 7.75 4.06
N PRO A 697 20.51 8.52 4.15
CA PRO A 697 20.56 9.67 5.03
C PRO A 697 19.80 10.86 4.45
N SER A 698 19.06 11.55 5.32
CA SER A 698 18.55 12.89 5.05
C SER A 698 19.64 13.92 5.30
N CYS A 699 19.78 14.89 4.40
CA CYS A 699 20.96 15.77 4.35
C CYS A 699 20.56 17.24 4.37
N PHE A 700 21.17 18.01 5.27
CA PHE A 700 20.88 19.43 5.49
C PHE A 700 22.16 20.24 5.51
N VAL A 701 22.11 21.43 4.89
CA VAL A 701 23.18 22.40 4.96
C VAL A 701 22.61 23.74 5.39
N VAL A 702 23.22 24.34 6.41
CA VAL A 702 22.82 25.63 6.96
C VAL A 702 24.04 26.53 7.08
N ASN A 703 23.90 27.80 6.69
CA ASN A 703 24.88 28.84 6.99
C ASN A 703 24.45 29.57 8.27
N HIS A 704 25.39 29.79 9.18
CA HIS A 704 25.17 30.49 10.43
C HIS A 704 26.13 31.68 10.55
N GLY A 705 25.58 32.88 10.72
CA GLY A 705 26.35 34.07 11.07
C GLY A 705 26.33 34.30 12.58
N ASN A 706 27.44 34.74 13.16
CA ASN A 706 27.39 35.24 14.54
C ASN A 706 26.60 36.55 14.56
N ALA A 707 25.56 36.60 15.38
CA ALA A 707 24.79 37.81 15.65
C ALA A 707 24.53 37.91 17.17
N PRO A 708 24.61 39.11 17.77
CA PRO A 708 24.15 39.32 19.14
C PRO A 708 22.68 38.91 19.29
N LEU A 709 22.32 38.28 20.43
CA LEU A 709 20.92 37.99 20.75
C LEU A 709 20.11 39.30 20.78
N GLY A 710 19.04 39.38 20.00
CA GLY A 710 18.15 40.55 19.92
C GLY A 710 18.33 41.45 18.70
N GLU A 711 19.34 41.21 17.84
CA GLU A 711 19.39 41.81 16.50
C GLU A 711 18.59 40.93 15.53
N TYR A 712 17.32 41.32 15.28
CA TYR A 712 16.37 40.57 14.45
C TYR A 712 16.36 40.97 12.97
#